data_AF-A0A341ZDE8-F1
#
_entry.id   AF-A0A341ZDE8-F1
#
_cell.length_a   1.000
_cell.length_b   1.000
_cell.length_c   1.000
_cell.angle_alpha   90.00
_cell.angle_beta   90.00
_cell.angle_gamma   90.00
#
_symmetry.space_group_name_H-M   'P 1'
#
loop_
_entity.id
_entity.type
_entity.pdbx_description
1 polymer ?
#
loop_
_entity_poly.entity_id
_entity_poly.type
_entity_poly.pdbx_seq_one_letter_code
_entity_poly.pdbx_strand_id
1 'polypeptide(L)'
;MAATHQILPVSMYIICLCYLLSLASAPPGLATALSFNFNFSSSNSVDPCDTELRCERDARMGSGAIDLTKNELRNNIYSAGRASYGRPVPLWNNATGEVASFSSNFTFQIRPQDEPSDPVCDGSGGMGDGMAFFLARYPSRIPPNSYGMNLALFNDSNNLNATGDDRVVAVEFDTYLSSSIDHSNNHVGIDVNSINSKAYKNVTTRLGSNNAVVTAEVTYDNRTGVLVARLQISGDGEWYTVNTPVDIKKDLPQQVAVGFSGASGVCIDLHQVLSWSFSSTLVDATVQATNSRRLRQLVPVLVPSMVVAFLALLCTVAILVYRRGKWNSDGGEEHDQAEFERGVGPRRYSYRELAAATKGFAEEEKLGHGGFGNVYQGSLSDQDGPVAIKMLSAESSAQGRKEFESEVKIISRLRHRNLVHLLGWSDSPKGLLLIYQLVPEGSLDRHIHTSCLTWAQRYKIIIGLGSALRYLHMEWDQCVLHGDIKPSNILLDSSCNTKLGDFGLARLVDHGAGPRTTQVVMGTAGYIDPEFIRTRRPTTESDIYSFGMVLLEVVSSRRPDMDIDTEQPAAAVDKVAIPLLKWVWDLYEKSAIVEAVDRRLKGDEQLSDGHDGKWQVHRALVVGLWCTHPDPSVRPSVVQFMNVLQLKEVTLPILSRPGPSFYIFHGSHGYNASSSSSANVCSDVSWASSGR
;
A
#
# COMPACT_ATOMS: atom_id res chain seq x y z
N MET A 1 38.52 25.51 -35.64
CA MET A 1 39.51 26.11 -34.72
C MET A 1 38.71 26.76 -33.61
N ALA A 2 38.77 26.41 -32.32
CA ALA A 2 39.79 25.72 -31.54
C ALA A 2 39.12 24.69 -30.60
N ALA A 3 39.78 23.55 -30.39
CA ALA A 3 39.37 22.54 -29.43
C ALA A 3 39.90 22.92 -28.04
N THR A 4 39.01 23.21 -27.09
CA THR A 4 39.34 23.35 -25.68
C THR A 4 39.20 21.99 -25.00
N HIS A 5 40.32 21.29 -24.84
CA HIS A 5 40.40 20.12 -23.96
C HIS A 5 40.24 20.57 -22.50
N GLN A 6 39.09 20.29 -21.89
CA GLN A 6 38.91 20.38 -20.44
C GLN A 6 39.69 19.24 -19.78
N ILE A 7 40.77 19.60 -19.08
CA ILE A 7 41.55 18.67 -18.27
C ILE A 7 40.74 18.41 -16.99
N LEU A 8 40.21 17.19 -16.85
CA LEU A 8 39.52 16.72 -15.64
C LEU A 8 40.41 16.97 -14.39
N PRO A 9 39.85 17.44 -13.27
CA PRO A 9 40.63 17.74 -12.07
C PRO A 9 41.27 16.46 -11.53
N VAL A 10 42.51 16.58 -11.04
CA VAL A 10 43.31 15.43 -10.59
C VAL A 10 42.60 14.61 -9.51
N SER A 11 41.78 15.26 -8.68
CA SER A 11 40.93 14.60 -7.70
C SER A 11 39.97 13.58 -8.33
N MET A 12 39.40 13.84 -9.50
CA MET A 12 38.53 12.87 -10.19
C MET A 12 39.30 11.67 -10.72
N TYR A 13 40.55 11.84 -11.15
CA TYR A 13 41.39 10.71 -11.56
C TYR A 13 41.83 9.87 -10.37
N ILE A 14 42.16 10.48 -9.23
CA ILE A 14 42.49 9.77 -7.99
C ILE A 14 41.24 9.07 -7.44
N ILE A 15 40.08 9.71 -7.46
CA ILE A 15 38.80 9.11 -7.04
C ILE A 15 38.43 7.97 -7.99
N CYS A 16 38.54 8.13 -9.31
CA CYS A 16 38.33 7.04 -10.26
C CYS A 16 39.32 5.89 -10.05
N LEU A 17 40.59 6.18 -9.78
CA LEU A 17 41.62 5.16 -9.54
C LEU A 17 41.36 4.43 -8.21
N CYS A 18 41.01 5.14 -7.14
CA CYS A 18 40.61 4.56 -5.86
C CYS A 18 39.30 3.77 -5.97
N TYR A 19 38.35 4.23 -6.76
CA TYR A 19 37.09 3.54 -7.02
C TYR A 19 37.33 2.26 -7.84
N LEU A 20 38.15 2.32 -8.88
CA LEU A 20 38.57 1.17 -9.68
C LEU A 20 39.42 0.16 -8.88
N LEU A 21 40.31 0.65 -8.02
CA LEU A 21 41.08 -0.21 -7.09
C LEU A 21 40.17 -0.82 -6.03
N SER A 22 39.15 -0.11 -5.53
CA SER A 22 38.16 -0.66 -4.59
C SER A 22 37.22 -1.69 -5.24
N LEU A 23 36.93 -1.55 -6.53
CA LEU A 23 36.20 -2.53 -7.33
C LEU A 23 37.05 -3.76 -7.64
N ALA A 24 38.38 -3.60 -7.74
CA ALA A 24 39.33 -4.69 -7.95
C ALA A 24 39.78 -5.38 -6.64
N SER A 25 39.65 -4.71 -5.49
CA SER A 25 40.02 -5.21 -4.16
C SER A 25 38.84 -5.61 -3.29
N ALA A 26 37.60 -5.53 -3.80
CA ALA A 26 36.47 -6.13 -3.14
C ALA A 26 36.74 -7.64 -3.05
N PRO A 27 36.81 -8.24 -1.84
CA PRO A 27 36.87 -9.69 -1.75
C PRO A 27 35.66 -10.24 -2.50
N PRO A 28 35.77 -11.37 -3.23
CA PRO A 28 34.63 -11.98 -3.89
C PRO A 28 33.52 -12.11 -2.85
N GLY A 29 32.42 -11.39 -3.06
CA GLY A 29 31.33 -11.31 -2.09
C GLY A 29 30.92 -12.72 -1.68
N LEU A 30 30.92 -13.01 -0.38
CA LEU A 30 30.34 -14.24 0.13
C LEU A 30 28.89 -14.29 -0.34
N ALA A 31 28.56 -15.35 -1.08
CA ALA A 31 27.22 -15.65 -1.55
C ALA A 31 26.29 -15.82 -0.34
N THR A 32 25.25 -14.99 -0.21
CA THR A 32 24.29 -15.09 0.89
C THR A 32 23.15 -16.04 0.51
N ALA A 33 23.09 -17.18 1.20
CA ALA A 33 22.00 -18.16 1.24
C ALA A 33 20.60 -17.52 1.42
N LEU A 34 19.54 -18.14 0.92
CA LEU A 34 18.15 -17.67 1.09
C LEU A 34 17.67 -17.99 2.51
N SER A 35 17.26 -16.99 3.29
CA SER A 35 16.61 -17.20 4.59
C SER A 35 15.52 -16.18 4.88
N PHE A 36 14.47 -16.60 5.58
CA PHE A 36 13.38 -15.75 6.08
C PHE A 36 12.78 -16.27 7.38
N ASN A 37 12.09 -15.39 8.12
CA ASN A 37 11.43 -15.72 9.37
C ASN A 37 10.16 -14.86 9.56
N PHE A 38 9.04 -15.53 9.78
CA PHE A 38 7.72 -14.96 9.99
C PHE A 38 7.19 -15.38 11.37
N ASN A 39 6.71 -14.40 12.12
CA ASN A 39 5.91 -14.65 13.32
C ASN A 39 4.53 -14.00 13.12
N PHE A 40 3.52 -14.83 12.85
CA PHE A 40 2.18 -14.35 12.53
C PHE A 40 1.42 -13.87 13.77
N SER A 41 1.84 -14.29 14.98
CA SER A 41 1.24 -13.83 16.25
C SER A 41 1.60 -12.39 16.63
N SER A 42 2.68 -11.84 16.05
CA SER A 42 3.07 -10.45 16.25
C SER A 42 2.21 -9.52 15.41
N SER A 43 1.75 -8.41 16.00
CA SER A 43 0.92 -7.40 15.32
C SER A 43 1.76 -6.61 14.30
N ASN A 44 2.18 -7.26 13.23
CA ASN A 44 2.73 -6.58 12.07
C ASN A 44 1.59 -5.92 11.30
N SER A 45 1.74 -4.65 10.94
CA SER A 45 0.68 -3.85 10.30
C SER A 45 0.41 -4.20 8.84
N VAL A 46 1.20 -5.12 8.26
CA VAL A 46 1.11 -5.53 6.86
C VAL A 46 0.90 -7.03 6.79
N ASP A 47 -0.16 -7.44 6.08
CA ASP A 47 -0.49 -8.85 5.84
C ASP A 47 0.63 -9.51 5.01
N PRO A 48 1.31 -10.55 5.54
CA PRO A 48 2.32 -11.29 4.79
C PRO A 48 1.77 -11.89 3.48
N CYS A 49 0.49 -12.28 3.42
CA CYS A 49 -0.18 -12.77 2.20
C CYS A 49 -0.26 -11.72 1.07
N ASP A 50 -0.14 -10.42 1.38
CA ASP A 50 -0.19 -9.31 0.42
C ASP A 50 1.21 -8.87 -0.05
N THR A 51 2.28 -9.40 0.55
CA THR A 51 3.64 -8.88 0.35
C THR A 51 4.68 -9.97 0.08
N GLU A 52 4.92 -10.82 1.07
CA GLU A 52 6.03 -11.79 1.06
C GLU A 52 5.56 -13.22 0.80
N LEU A 53 4.30 -13.52 1.09
CA LEU A 53 3.65 -14.80 0.88
C LEU A 53 2.59 -14.69 -0.22
N ARG A 54 2.29 -15.82 -0.83
CA ARG A 54 1.23 -16.01 -1.81
C ARG A 54 0.19 -16.94 -1.20
N CYS A 55 -0.90 -16.36 -0.73
CA CYS A 55 -2.04 -17.08 -0.19
C CYS A 55 -3.09 -17.27 -1.29
N GLU A 56 -3.52 -18.50 -1.50
CA GLU A 56 -4.31 -18.94 -2.65
C GLU A 56 -5.60 -19.64 -2.20
N ARG A 57 -6.68 -19.39 -2.96
CA ARG A 57 -8.05 -19.88 -2.69
C ARG A 57 -8.54 -19.47 -1.31
N ASP A 58 -8.77 -20.43 -0.41
CA ASP A 58 -9.37 -20.18 0.90
C ASP A 58 -8.34 -19.74 1.95
N ALA A 59 -7.04 -19.81 1.63
CA ALA A 59 -5.99 -19.40 2.55
C ALA A 59 -5.94 -17.86 2.70
N ARG A 60 -5.90 -17.38 3.94
CA ARG A 60 -5.87 -15.95 4.28
C ARG A 60 -5.16 -15.72 5.61
N MET A 61 -4.68 -14.50 5.84
CA MET A 61 -4.23 -14.11 7.17
C MET A 61 -5.43 -13.92 8.09
N GLY A 62 -5.46 -14.71 9.16
CA GLY A 62 -6.39 -14.57 10.28
C GLY A 62 -5.78 -13.70 11.40
N SER A 63 -6.46 -13.67 12.55
CA SER A 63 -5.99 -12.92 13.73
C SER A 63 -4.82 -13.63 14.41
N GLY A 64 -3.60 -13.34 13.94
CA GLY A 64 -2.37 -13.86 14.55
C GLY A 64 -1.84 -15.16 13.94
N ALA A 65 -2.40 -15.62 12.82
CA ALA A 65 -2.07 -16.87 12.14
C ALA A 65 -2.50 -16.81 10.67
N ILE A 66 -1.92 -17.66 9.82
CA ILE A 66 -2.45 -17.91 8.48
C ILE A 66 -3.49 -19.03 8.57
N ASP A 67 -4.73 -18.72 8.27
CA ASP A 67 -5.80 -19.70 8.10
C ASP A 67 -5.67 -20.32 6.71
N LEU A 68 -5.42 -21.63 6.61
CA LEU A 68 -5.34 -22.34 5.32
C LEU A 68 -6.71 -22.80 4.82
N THR A 69 -7.67 -22.95 5.74
CA THR A 69 -9.07 -23.31 5.47
C THR A 69 -10.03 -22.24 6.01
N LYS A 70 -11.28 -22.22 5.53
CA LYS A 70 -12.28 -21.23 5.92
C LYS A 70 -12.59 -21.30 7.42
N ASN A 71 -12.81 -20.12 8.01
CA ASN A 71 -13.17 -19.95 9.41
C ASN A 71 -14.68 -19.61 9.61
N GLU A 72 -15.54 -19.95 8.64
CA GLU A 72 -16.98 -19.65 8.69
C GLU A 72 -17.81 -20.84 8.19
N LEU A 73 -18.68 -21.37 9.06
CA LEU A 73 -19.65 -22.43 8.76
C LEU A 73 -20.88 -21.82 8.07
N ARG A 74 -20.75 -21.44 6.79
CA ARG A 74 -21.90 -20.96 5.98
C ARG A 74 -21.94 -21.65 4.62
N ASN A 75 -22.83 -22.64 4.51
CA ASN A 75 -23.36 -23.27 3.29
C ASN A 75 -22.40 -24.00 2.33
N ASN A 76 -21.08 -24.04 2.56
CA ASN A 76 -20.14 -24.89 1.80
C ASN A 76 -18.99 -25.38 2.68
N ILE A 77 -19.07 -26.65 3.09
CA ILE A 77 -18.13 -27.33 4.00
C ILE A 77 -16.77 -27.64 3.35
N TYR A 78 -16.69 -27.62 2.02
CA TYR A 78 -15.44 -27.86 1.30
C TYR A 78 -14.57 -26.61 1.29
N SER A 79 -13.34 -26.77 1.78
CA SER A 79 -12.32 -25.73 1.84
C SER A 79 -10.99 -26.26 1.32
N ALA A 80 -10.25 -25.45 0.55
CA ALA A 80 -8.90 -25.78 0.12
C ALA A 80 -8.09 -24.49 -0.08
N GLY A 81 -6.93 -24.40 0.57
CA GLY A 81 -6.05 -23.24 0.47
C GLY A 81 -4.57 -23.61 0.53
N ARG A 82 -3.73 -22.69 0.02
CA ARG A 82 -2.27 -22.75 0.14
C ARG A 82 -1.70 -21.41 0.51
N ALA A 83 -0.65 -21.38 1.33
CA ALA A 83 0.17 -20.21 1.58
C ALA A 83 1.63 -20.54 1.31
N SER A 84 2.26 -19.88 0.33
CA SER A 84 3.64 -20.18 -0.09
C SER A 84 4.53 -18.93 -0.10
N TYR A 85 5.84 -19.09 0.01
CA TYR A 85 6.77 -17.97 -0.15
C TYR A 85 6.63 -17.35 -1.54
N GLY A 86 6.54 -16.03 -1.62
CA GLY A 86 6.17 -15.32 -2.84
C GLY A 86 7.20 -15.40 -3.97
N ARG A 87 8.44 -15.81 -3.68
CA ARG A 87 9.55 -15.93 -4.63
C ARG A 87 9.94 -17.40 -4.84
N PRO A 88 10.48 -17.76 -6.02
CA PRO A 88 10.97 -19.11 -6.26
C PRO A 88 12.16 -19.44 -5.34
N VAL A 89 12.18 -20.66 -4.81
CA VAL A 89 13.28 -21.16 -3.99
C VAL A 89 14.14 -22.11 -4.82
N PRO A 90 15.42 -21.78 -5.10
CA PRO A 90 16.33 -22.69 -5.78
C PRO A 90 16.68 -23.88 -4.88
N LEU A 91 16.41 -25.10 -5.35
CA LEU A 91 16.77 -26.34 -4.65
C LEU A 91 17.88 -27.12 -5.34
N TRP A 92 18.08 -26.93 -6.65
CA TRP A 92 19.22 -27.50 -7.35
C TRP A 92 19.52 -26.73 -8.63
N ASN A 93 20.77 -26.81 -9.09
CA ASN A 93 21.26 -26.13 -10.28
C ASN A 93 21.68 -27.16 -11.34
N ASN A 94 21.08 -27.06 -12.53
CA ASN A 94 21.37 -28.01 -13.62
C ASN A 94 22.79 -27.86 -14.20
N ALA A 95 23.37 -26.66 -14.18
CA ALA A 95 24.69 -26.40 -14.73
C ALA A 95 25.82 -26.87 -13.79
N THR A 96 25.68 -26.67 -12.48
CA THR A 96 26.70 -27.07 -11.49
C THR A 96 26.44 -28.45 -10.90
N GLY A 97 25.21 -28.97 -11.01
CA GLY A 97 24.78 -30.19 -10.36
C GLY A 97 24.62 -30.05 -8.83
N GLU A 98 24.74 -28.85 -8.29
CA GLU A 98 24.61 -28.56 -6.86
C GLU A 98 23.15 -28.73 -6.40
N VAL A 99 22.96 -29.25 -5.18
CA VAL A 99 21.66 -29.42 -4.52
C VAL A 99 21.71 -28.69 -3.19
N ALA A 100 20.65 -27.96 -2.85
CA ALA A 100 20.55 -27.24 -1.60
C ALA A 100 20.26 -28.18 -0.42
N SER A 101 20.96 -28.00 0.69
CA SER A 101 20.42 -28.33 2.01
C SER A 101 19.50 -27.21 2.49
N PHE A 102 18.41 -27.55 3.16
CA PHE A 102 17.47 -26.58 3.71
C PHE A 102 16.92 -27.00 5.08
N SER A 103 16.41 -26.02 5.83
CA SER A 103 15.70 -26.20 7.10
C SER A 103 14.48 -25.28 7.11
N SER A 104 13.36 -25.80 7.58
CA SER A 104 12.09 -25.09 7.78
C SER A 104 11.59 -25.36 9.18
N ASN A 105 11.38 -24.32 9.99
CA ASN A 105 10.82 -24.44 11.33
C ASN A 105 9.52 -23.65 11.42
N PHE A 106 8.45 -24.25 11.92
CA PHE A 106 7.16 -23.60 12.00
C PHE A 106 6.34 -24.11 13.18
N THR A 107 5.38 -23.29 13.60
CA THR A 107 4.37 -23.68 14.58
C THR A 107 2.99 -23.56 13.97
N PHE A 108 2.10 -24.51 14.27
CA PHE A 108 0.76 -24.55 13.72
C PHE A 108 -0.24 -25.12 14.72
N GLN A 109 -1.52 -24.97 14.39
CA GLN A 109 -2.65 -25.55 15.12
C GLN A 109 -3.67 -26.10 14.12
N ILE A 110 -4.30 -27.20 14.49
CA ILE A 110 -5.46 -27.76 13.81
C ILE A 110 -6.61 -27.66 14.81
N ARG A 111 -7.73 -27.06 14.43
CA ARG A 111 -8.87 -26.85 15.35
C ARG A 111 -10.13 -27.44 14.74
N PRO A 112 -10.65 -28.53 15.31
CA PRO A 112 -11.96 -29.05 14.93
C PRO A 112 -13.04 -28.00 15.18
N GLN A 113 -14.00 -27.90 14.26
CA GLN A 113 -15.16 -27.01 14.40
C GLN A 113 -16.38 -27.82 14.85
N ASP A 114 -17.12 -27.32 15.85
CA ASP A 114 -18.34 -27.96 16.34
C ASP A 114 -19.49 -27.80 15.33
N GLU A 115 -19.91 -28.88 14.66
CA GLU A 115 -21.13 -28.93 13.83
C GLU A 115 -22.28 -29.68 14.56
N PRO A 116 -23.55 -29.36 14.30
CA PRO A 116 -24.68 -30.11 14.80
C PRO A 116 -24.80 -31.47 14.07
N SER A 117 -24.32 -32.54 14.71
CA SER A 117 -24.68 -33.95 14.45
C SER A 117 -24.73 -34.38 12.97
N ASP A 118 -23.61 -34.36 12.25
CA ASP A 118 -23.43 -35.24 11.08
C ASP A 118 -22.94 -36.63 11.57
N PRO A 119 -23.71 -37.72 11.35
CA PRO A 119 -23.34 -39.07 11.80
C PRO A 119 -21.96 -39.54 11.32
N VAL A 120 -21.45 -38.98 10.22
CA VAL A 120 -20.13 -39.32 9.66
C VAL A 120 -19.00 -38.76 10.53
N CYS A 121 -19.19 -37.58 11.12
CA CYS A 121 -18.17 -36.92 11.95
C CYS A 121 -18.21 -37.39 13.41
N ASP A 122 -19.32 -37.95 13.89
CA ASP A 122 -19.39 -38.59 15.22
C ASP A 122 -18.45 -39.82 15.33
N GLY A 123 -18.25 -40.56 14.24
CA GLY A 123 -17.34 -41.72 14.18
C GLY A 123 -15.85 -41.37 14.12
N SER A 124 -15.50 -40.18 13.62
CA SER A 124 -14.12 -39.66 13.61
C SER A 124 -13.83 -38.76 14.82
N GLY A 125 -14.77 -38.57 15.74
CA GLY A 125 -14.63 -37.61 16.85
C GLY A 125 -14.50 -36.16 16.37
N GLY A 126 -15.13 -35.81 15.25
CA GLY A 126 -15.29 -34.44 14.75
C GLY A 126 -14.19 -33.89 13.84
N MET A 127 -13.15 -34.67 13.53
CA MET A 127 -11.96 -34.17 12.81
C MET A 127 -12.03 -34.36 11.30
N GLY A 128 -11.38 -33.46 10.57
CA GLY A 128 -11.20 -33.43 9.12
C GLY A 128 -9.78 -33.81 8.66
N ASP A 129 -9.52 -33.59 7.37
CA ASP A 129 -8.49 -34.29 6.59
C ASP A 129 -7.02 -33.79 6.75
N GLY A 130 -6.73 -32.81 7.60
CA GLY A 130 -5.35 -32.39 7.94
C GLY A 130 -4.71 -31.31 7.06
N MET A 131 -3.40 -31.08 7.27
CA MET A 131 -2.60 -30.07 6.55
C MET A 131 -1.19 -30.56 6.20
N ALA A 132 -0.48 -29.86 5.32
CA ALA A 132 0.87 -30.22 4.92
C ALA A 132 1.82 -29.02 4.73
N PHE A 133 3.11 -29.24 4.97
CA PHE A 133 4.20 -28.40 4.45
C PHE A 133 4.68 -28.99 3.12
N PHE A 134 4.78 -28.19 2.05
CA PHE A 134 5.05 -28.71 0.71
C PHE A 134 6.21 -28.00 -0.02
N LEU A 135 6.81 -28.75 -0.93
CA LEU A 135 7.69 -28.32 -2.01
C LEU A 135 7.04 -28.71 -3.34
N ALA A 136 6.75 -27.74 -4.19
CA ALA A 136 6.05 -27.97 -5.47
C ALA A 136 6.57 -27.06 -6.57
N ARG A 137 6.04 -27.18 -7.80
CA ARG A 137 6.33 -26.21 -8.87
C ARG A 137 6.11 -24.75 -8.45
N TYR A 138 6.94 -23.86 -8.98
CA TYR A 138 6.73 -22.41 -8.92
C TYR A 138 6.25 -21.88 -10.29
N PRO A 139 5.24 -20.99 -10.35
CA PRO A 139 4.38 -20.58 -9.24
C PRO A 139 3.50 -21.74 -8.76
N SER A 140 3.17 -21.73 -7.47
CA SER A 140 2.23 -22.67 -6.86
C SER A 140 0.89 -22.67 -7.61
N ARG A 141 0.26 -23.84 -7.70
CA ARG A 141 -1.05 -24.04 -8.30
C ARG A 141 -1.81 -25.10 -7.52
N ILE A 142 -3.02 -24.78 -7.10
CA ILE A 142 -3.93 -25.74 -6.44
C ILE A 142 -4.67 -26.56 -7.51
N PRO A 143 -4.61 -27.91 -7.49
CA PRO A 143 -5.37 -28.74 -8.40
C PRO A 143 -6.89 -28.54 -8.24
N PRO A 144 -7.70 -28.75 -9.31
CA PRO A 144 -9.15 -28.77 -9.17
C PRO A 144 -9.59 -29.96 -8.29
N ASN A 145 -10.69 -29.81 -7.55
CA ASN A 145 -11.26 -30.85 -6.68
C ASN A 145 -10.27 -31.42 -5.64
N SER A 146 -9.31 -30.61 -5.20
CA SER A 146 -8.27 -30.98 -4.23
C SER A 146 -8.72 -30.89 -2.76
N TYR A 147 -10.00 -31.12 -2.49
CA TYR A 147 -10.58 -31.02 -1.14
C TYR A 147 -10.35 -32.30 -0.33
N GLY A 148 -10.61 -32.24 0.98
CA GLY A 148 -10.44 -33.35 1.91
C GLY A 148 -9.07 -34.03 1.83
N MET A 149 -9.05 -35.36 1.73
CA MET A 149 -7.83 -36.21 1.68
C MET A 149 -6.76 -35.78 0.67
N ASN A 150 -7.12 -34.99 -0.35
CA ASN A 150 -6.16 -34.51 -1.33
C ASN A 150 -5.30 -33.34 -0.81
N LEU A 151 -5.53 -32.83 0.41
CA LEU A 151 -4.74 -31.82 1.15
C LEU A 151 -4.45 -30.51 0.39
N ALA A 152 -5.29 -30.17 -0.60
CA ALA A 152 -4.98 -29.15 -1.59
C ALA A 152 -3.66 -29.38 -2.36
N LEU A 153 -3.07 -30.56 -2.28
CA LEU A 153 -1.82 -30.99 -2.94
C LEU A 153 -2.09 -31.74 -4.25
N PHE A 154 -3.08 -32.64 -4.22
CA PHE A 154 -3.43 -33.54 -5.31
C PHE A 154 -4.88 -33.36 -5.75
N ASN A 155 -5.32 -34.19 -6.69
CA ASN A 155 -6.71 -34.46 -6.99
C ASN A 155 -6.89 -35.97 -7.22
N ASP A 156 -8.14 -36.40 -7.39
CA ASP A 156 -8.47 -37.83 -7.54
C ASP A 156 -7.80 -38.52 -8.73
N SER A 157 -7.25 -37.77 -9.69
CA SER A 157 -6.55 -38.32 -10.86
C SER A 157 -5.03 -38.47 -10.69
N ASN A 158 -4.41 -37.75 -9.74
CA ASN A 158 -2.96 -37.73 -9.57
C ASN A 158 -2.48 -38.00 -8.13
N ASN A 159 -3.39 -38.22 -7.19
CA ASN A 159 -3.08 -38.45 -5.78
C ASN A 159 -2.16 -39.64 -5.51
N LEU A 160 -2.17 -40.70 -6.33
CA LEU A 160 -1.28 -41.85 -6.13
C LEU A 160 0.01 -41.81 -6.97
N ASN A 161 0.09 -40.92 -7.96
CA ASN A 161 1.24 -40.83 -8.85
C ASN A 161 1.28 -39.48 -9.61
N ALA A 162 1.75 -38.46 -8.92
CA ALA A 162 1.93 -37.14 -9.49
C ALA A 162 3.18 -37.08 -10.38
N THR A 163 3.03 -36.51 -11.57
CA THR A 163 4.12 -36.42 -12.56
C THR A 163 4.19 -35.03 -13.16
N GLY A 164 5.31 -34.73 -13.83
CA GLY A 164 5.51 -33.43 -14.49
C GLY A 164 5.42 -32.26 -13.52
N ASP A 165 4.45 -31.39 -13.77
CA ASP A 165 4.17 -30.16 -13.02
C ASP A 165 3.39 -30.39 -11.72
N ASP A 166 2.77 -31.56 -11.57
CA ASP A 166 1.99 -31.91 -10.37
C ASP A 166 2.87 -32.53 -9.26
N ARG A 167 4.15 -32.76 -9.55
CA ARG A 167 5.10 -33.32 -8.58
C ARG A 167 5.20 -32.46 -7.32
N VAL A 168 5.15 -33.14 -6.18
CA VAL A 168 5.12 -32.57 -4.83
C VAL A 168 5.94 -33.46 -3.91
N VAL A 169 6.74 -32.84 -3.05
CA VAL A 169 7.26 -33.48 -1.84
C VAL A 169 6.66 -32.74 -0.66
N ALA A 170 6.00 -33.45 0.25
CA ALA A 170 5.30 -32.83 1.36
C ALA A 170 5.55 -33.57 2.68
N VAL A 171 5.36 -32.85 3.77
CA VAL A 171 5.24 -33.39 5.12
C VAL A 171 3.80 -33.17 5.56
N GLU A 172 3.04 -34.25 5.63
CA GLU A 172 1.64 -34.23 6.02
C GLU A 172 1.47 -34.39 7.54
N PHE A 173 0.45 -33.73 8.06
CA PHE A 173 0.00 -33.78 9.44
C PHE A 173 -1.47 -34.17 9.42
N ASP A 174 -1.71 -35.47 9.52
CA ASP A 174 -3.00 -36.08 9.26
C ASP A 174 -3.79 -36.35 10.56
N THR A 175 -5.07 -36.03 10.52
CA THR A 175 -6.04 -36.06 11.62
C THR A 175 -7.26 -36.95 11.34
N TYR A 176 -7.35 -37.56 10.16
CA TYR A 176 -8.49 -38.36 9.71
C TYR A 176 -8.06 -39.74 9.16
N LEU A 177 -8.99 -40.69 9.04
CA LEU A 177 -8.72 -42.00 8.44
C LEU A 177 -9.45 -42.15 7.11
N SER A 178 -8.74 -42.01 6.01
CA SER A 178 -9.16 -42.49 4.70
C SER A 178 -8.81 -43.97 4.57
N SER A 179 -9.81 -44.83 4.80
CA SER A 179 -9.68 -46.30 4.92
C SER A 179 -9.12 -47.05 3.70
N SER A 180 -8.77 -46.35 2.60
CA SER A 180 -8.15 -46.91 1.40
C SER A 180 -6.72 -46.43 1.14
N ILE A 181 -6.23 -45.44 1.90
CA ILE A 181 -4.94 -44.76 1.68
C ILE A 181 -4.12 -44.70 2.97
N ASP A 182 -4.76 -44.46 4.12
CA ASP A 182 -4.04 -44.17 5.36
C ASP A 182 -3.70 -45.43 6.17
N HIS A 183 -2.49 -45.43 6.72
CA HIS A 183 -2.04 -46.47 7.65
C HIS A 183 -2.49 -46.20 9.10
N SER A 184 -2.82 -44.94 9.45
CA SER A 184 -3.35 -44.54 10.75
C SER A 184 -4.03 -43.17 10.67
N ASN A 185 -4.91 -42.86 11.63
CA ASN A 185 -5.76 -41.65 11.62
C ASN A 185 -5.20 -40.46 12.42
N ASN A 186 -3.91 -40.52 12.78
CA ASN A 186 -3.23 -39.52 13.61
C ASN A 186 -1.72 -39.69 13.48
N HIS A 187 -1.13 -39.08 12.45
CA HIS A 187 0.28 -39.27 12.14
C HIS A 187 0.94 -38.07 11.47
N VAL A 188 2.27 -38.09 11.47
CA VAL A 188 3.10 -37.28 10.57
C VAL A 188 3.66 -38.16 9.46
N GLY A 189 3.56 -37.69 8.23
CA GLY A 189 3.91 -38.41 7.02
C GLY A 189 4.90 -37.64 6.15
N ILE A 190 5.64 -38.36 5.29
CA ILE A 190 6.45 -37.76 4.22
C ILE A 190 5.98 -38.33 2.89
N ASP A 191 5.40 -37.45 2.10
CA ASP A 191 4.82 -37.72 0.79
C ASP A 191 5.82 -37.39 -0.31
N VAL A 192 5.97 -38.29 -1.27
CA VAL A 192 6.82 -38.09 -2.44
C VAL A 192 6.02 -38.46 -3.68
N ASN A 193 5.47 -37.43 -4.34
CA ASN A 193 4.66 -37.52 -5.55
C ASN A 193 3.42 -38.44 -5.42
N SER A 194 2.97 -38.68 -4.20
CA SER A 194 1.82 -39.51 -3.86
C SER A 194 1.35 -39.09 -2.47
N ILE A 195 0.03 -39.05 -2.27
CA ILE A 195 -0.61 -38.84 -0.95
C ILE A 195 -0.37 -40.03 -0.01
N ASN A 196 -0.01 -41.19 -0.55
CA ASN A 196 0.44 -42.29 0.29
C ASN A 196 1.87 -42.02 0.77
N SER A 197 1.98 -41.72 2.06
CA SER A 197 3.22 -41.49 2.78
C SER A 197 4.29 -42.57 2.53
N LYS A 198 5.44 -42.14 2.02
CA LYS A 198 6.62 -43.00 1.85
C LYS A 198 7.22 -43.43 3.19
N ALA A 199 7.05 -42.60 4.21
CA ALA A 199 7.38 -42.90 5.60
C ALA A 199 6.45 -42.12 6.52
N TYR A 200 6.01 -42.72 7.63
CA TYR A 200 5.13 -42.08 8.59
C TYR A 200 5.45 -42.47 10.04
N LYS A 201 4.95 -41.68 10.98
CA LYS A 201 5.03 -41.96 12.42
C LYS A 201 3.74 -41.55 13.12
N ASN A 202 3.09 -42.50 13.77
CA ASN A 202 1.91 -42.22 14.58
C ASN A 202 2.29 -41.39 15.81
N VAL A 203 1.43 -40.44 16.15
CA VAL A 203 1.59 -39.55 17.32
C VAL A 203 0.62 -39.98 18.42
N THR A 204 1.03 -39.91 19.69
CA THR A 204 0.20 -40.44 20.80
C THR A 204 -0.87 -39.45 21.22
N THR A 205 -0.55 -38.16 21.23
CA THR A 205 -1.54 -37.10 21.42
C THR A 205 -2.14 -36.74 20.08
N ARG A 206 -3.47 -36.58 20.05
CA ARG A 206 -4.20 -36.34 18.81
C ARG A 206 -3.92 -34.94 18.28
N LEU A 207 -3.48 -34.85 17.02
CA LEU A 207 -3.24 -33.57 16.34
C LEU A 207 -4.56 -32.78 16.35
N GLY A 208 -4.53 -31.57 16.92
CA GLY A 208 -5.71 -30.70 17.07
C GLY A 208 -6.56 -30.87 18.33
N SER A 209 -6.16 -31.73 19.28
CA SER A 209 -6.81 -31.78 20.60
C SER A 209 -6.49 -30.57 21.47
N ASN A 210 -7.49 -30.09 22.23
CA ASN A 210 -7.35 -29.03 23.25
C ASN A 210 -6.68 -27.73 22.75
N ASN A 211 -6.82 -27.39 21.47
CA ASN A 211 -6.12 -26.25 20.83
C ASN A 211 -4.57 -26.32 21.00
N ALA A 212 -4.00 -27.53 21.05
CA ALA A 212 -2.57 -27.72 21.20
C ALA A 212 -1.77 -27.09 20.06
N VAL A 213 -0.72 -26.34 20.40
CA VAL A 213 0.26 -25.83 19.43
C VAL A 213 1.22 -26.95 19.08
N VAL A 214 1.40 -27.20 17.79
CA VAL A 214 2.41 -28.13 17.29
C VAL A 214 3.61 -27.34 16.78
N THR A 215 4.80 -27.72 17.22
CA THR A 215 6.08 -27.20 16.70
C THR A 215 6.68 -28.25 15.78
N ALA A 216 7.05 -27.87 14.56
CA ALA A 216 7.63 -28.77 13.58
C ALA A 216 8.93 -28.24 12.97
N GLU A 217 9.86 -29.15 12.70
CA GLU A 217 11.13 -28.92 12.04
C GLU A 217 11.25 -29.88 10.84
N VAL A 218 11.47 -29.33 9.65
CA VAL A 218 11.71 -30.10 8.42
C VAL A 218 13.08 -29.75 7.88
N THR A 219 13.96 -30.74 7.74
CA THR A 219 15.33 -30.56 7.28
C THR A 219 15.67 -31.52 6.14
N TYR A 220 16.43 -31.03 5.17
CA TYR A 220 17.02 -31.84 4.11
C TYR A 220 18.52 -31.61 4.06
N ASP A 221 19.29 -32.70 4.10
CA ASP A 221 20.75 -32.67 3.95
C ASP A 221 21.15 -33.23 2.58
N ASN A 222 21.70 -32.38 1.73
CA ASN A 222 22.17 -32.75 0.39
C ASN A 222 23.27 -33.84 0.38
N ARG A 223 24.00 -34.04 1.48
CA ARG A 223 25.04 -35.06 1.59
C ARG A 223 24.47 -36.45 1.79
N THR A 224 23.35 -36.54 2.51
CA THR A 224 22.68 -37.81 2.83
C THR A 224 21.51 -38.09 1.91
N GLY A 225 20.91 -37.05 1.30
CA GLY A 225 19.71 -37.16 0.48
C GLY A 225 18.46 -37.48 1.29
N VAL A 226 18.47 -37.24 2.60
CA VAL A 226 17.38 -37.60 3.52
C VAL A 226 16.60 -36.36 3.92
N LEU A 227 15.27 -36.45 3.80
CA LEU A 227 14.33 -35.49 4.38
C LEU A 227 13.91 -36.00 5.77
N VAL A 228 14.04 -35.15 6.78
CA VAL A 228 13.67 -35.44 8.17
C VAL A 228 12.60 -34.45 8.59
N ALA A 229 11.47 -34.96 9.10
CA ALA A 229 10.45 -34.17 9.75
C ALA A 229 10.38 -34.56 11.23
N ARG A 230 10.40 -33.55 12.09
CA ARG A 230 10.24 -33.66 13.53
C ARG A 230 9.07 -32.82 13.98
N LEU A 231 8.29 -33.32 14.93
CA LEU A 231 7.26 -32.51 15.57
C LEU A 231 7.17 -32.76 17.07
N GLN A 232 6.72 -31.74 17.78
CA GLN A 232 6.41 -31.77 19.20
C GLN A 232 5.05 -31.11 19.42
N ILE A 233 4.17 -31.80 20.14
CA ILE A 233 2.83 -31.30 20.49
C ILE A 233 2.92 -30.66 21.87
N SER A 234 2.37 -29.46 22.05
CA SER A 234 2.38 -28.78 23.35
C SER A 234 1.70 -29.63 24.43
N GLY A 235 2.44 -29.98 25.48
CA GLY A 235 1.99 -30.89 26.53
C GLY A 235 2.60 -32.29 26.45
N ASP A 236 3.15 -32.68 25.29
CA ASP A 236 3.96 -33.88 25.14
C ASP A 236 5.43 -33.59 25.48
N GLY A 237 6.07 -34.52 26.20
CA GLY A 237 7.49 -34.41 26.56
C GLY A 237 8.48 -34.85 25.47
N GLU A 238 8.00 -35.44 24.38
CA GLU A 238 8.83 -36.14 23.39
C GLU A 238 8.67 -35.58 21.98
N TRP A 239 9.72 -35.70 21.16
CA TRP A 239 9.71 -35.38 19.73
C TRP A 239 9.39 -36.62 18.89
N TYR A 240 8.42 -36.52 18.00
CA TYR A 240 8.17 -37.53 16.98
C TYR A 240 9.04 -37.23 15.77
N THR A 241 9.74 -38.23 15.25
CA THR A 241 10.63 -38.08 14.09
C THR A 241 10.26 -39.09 13.01
N VAL A 242 10.12 -38.61 11.78
CA VAL A 242 9.99 -39.41 10.56
C VAL A 242 11.05 -38.95 9.55
N ASN A 243 11.61 -39.88 8.78
CA ASN A 243 12.59 -39.55 7.76
C ASN A 243 12.54 -40.54 6.60
N THR A 244 12.90 -40.08 5.41
CA THR A 244 13.00 -40.93 4.23
C THR A 244 13.96 -40.33 3.20
N PRO A 245 14.63 -41.14 2.35
CA PRO A 245 15.42 -40.63 1.23
C PRO A 245 14.53 -39.95 0.18
N VAL A 246 14.93 -38.76 -0.27
CA VAL A 246 14.26 -37.97 -1.32
C VAL A 246 15.30 -37.51 -2.35
N ASP A 247 15.04 -37.79 -3.63
CA ASP A 247 15.90 -37.34 -4.72
C ASP A 247 15.36 -36.04 -5.29
N ILE A 248 15.82 -34.91 -4.74
CA ILE A 248 15.34 -33.57 -5.09
C ILE A 248 15.43 -33.28 -6.59
N LYS A 249 16.43 -33.82 -7.32
CA LYS A 249 16.56 -33.58 -8.76
C LYS A 249 15.53 -34.36 -9.57
N LYS A 250 15.22 -35.58 -9.12
CA LYS A 250 14.22 -36.45 -9.76
C LYS A 250 12.81 -36.04 -9.40
N ASP A 251 12.60 -35.65 -8.14
CA ASP A 251 11.27 -35.49 -7.57
C ASP A 251 10.76 -34.05 -7.71
N LEU A 252 11.64 -33.03 -7.85
CA LEU A 252 11.26 -31.62 -7.89
C LEU A 252 11.97 -30.82 -9.01
N PRO A 253 11.35 -29.73 -9.51
CA PRO A 253 12.01 -28.80 -10.43
C PRO A 253 13.17 -28.03 -9.74
N GLN A 254 14.03 -27.38 -10.55
CA GLN A 254 15.18 -26.61 -10.06
C GLN A 254 14.80 -25.52 -9.06
N GLN A 255 13.64 -24.89 -9.28
CA GLN A 255 13.07 -23.85 -8.43
C GLN A 255 11.65 -24.26 -8.04
N VAL A 256 11.35 -24.14 -6.75
CA VAL A 256 10.08 -24.59 -6.17
C VAL A 256 9.34 -23.47 -5.46
N ALA A 257 8.03 -23.64 -5.31
CA ALA A 257 7.27 -22.98 -4.27
C ALA A 257 7.41 -23.81 -2.98
N VAL A 258 7.67 -23.13 -1.87
CA VAL A 258 7.71 -23.71 -0.53
C VAL A 258 6.56 -23.10 0.26
N GLY A 259 5.78 -23.89 0.97
CA GLY A 259 4.61 -23.36 1.68
C GLY A 259 3.83 -24.41 2.45
N PHE A 260 2.60 -24.03 2.82
CA PHE A 260 1.65 -24.86 3.53
C PHE A 260 0.37 -25.02 2.73
N SER A 261 -0.29 -26.17 2.86
CA SER A 261 -1.58 -26.46 2.26
C SER A 261 -2.52 -27.04 3.31
N GLY A 262 -3.81 -26.75 3.19
CA GLY A 262 -4.85 -27.31 4.05
C GLY A 262 -6.14 -27.49 3.28
N ALA A 263 -6.86 -28.57 3.58
CA ALA A 263 -8.15 -28.84 2.97
C ALA A 263 -9.13 -29.42 4.00
N SER A 264 -10.42 -29.20 3.75
CA SER A 264 -11.52 -29.76 4.55
C SER A 264 -12.46 -30.51 3.60
N GLY A 265 -12.90 -31.68 4.04
CA GLY A 265 -13.87 -32.52 3.37
C GLY A 265 -15.23 -32.47 4.06
N VAL A 266 -15.74 -33.64 4.46
CA VAL A 266 -17.03 -33.79 5.15
C VAL A 266 -16.95 -33.27 6.59
N CYS A 267 -15.83 -33.53 7.27
CA CYS A 267 -15.55 -32.99 8.60
C CYS A 267 -14.58 -31.81 8.47
N ILE A 268 -14.78 -30.76 9.28
CA ILE A 268 -14.17 -29.46 9.07
C ILE A 268 -13.17 -29.16 10.19
N ASP A 269 -11.91 -29.07 9.81
CA ASP A 269 -10.85 -28.51 10.65
C ASP A 269 -10.40 -27.15 10.12
N LEU A 270 -10.18 -26.22 11.05
CA LEU A 270 -9.48 -24.98 10.81
C LEU A 270 -7.98 -25.21 10.98
N HIS A 271 -7.22 -25.04 9.90
CA HIS A 271 -5.77 -25.22 9.88
C HIS A 271 -5.07 -23.86 9.94
N GLN A 272 -4.25 -23.63 10.97
CA GLN A 272 -3.64 -22.33 11.24
C GLN A 272 -2.12 -22.42 11.38
N VAL A 273 -1.36 -21.64 10.61
CA VAL A 273 0.10 -21.50 10.77
C VAL A 273 0.41 -20.26 11.61
N LEU A 274 1.11 -20.44 12.72
CA LEU A 274 1.38 -19.39 13.72
C LEU A 274 2.74 -18.71 13.54
N SER A 275 3.75 -19.45 13.08
CA SER A 275 5.08 -18.92 12.74
C SER A 275 5.75 -19.81 11.72
N TRP A 276 6.68 -19.24 10.94
CA TRP A 276 7.42 -19.98 9.93
C TRP A 276 8.77 -19.33 9.61
N SER A 277 9.84 -20.10 9.69
CA SER A 277 11.17 -19.73 9.22
C SER A 277 11.70 -20.77 8.24
N PHE A 278 12.51 -20.32 7.29
CA PHE A 278 13.11 -21.17 6.28
C PHE A 278 14.53 -20.69 5.97
N SER A 279 15.42 -21.62 5.67
CA SER A 279 16.80 -21.36 5.24
C SER A 279 17.24 -22.39 4.21
N SER A 280 17.87 -21.94 3.12
CA SER A 280 18.38 -22.79 2.04
C SER A 280 19.76 -22.32 1.58
N THR A 281 20.65 -23.27 1.33
CA THR A 281 22.07 -23.03 1.02
C THR A 281 22.35 -22.51 -0.40
N LEU A 282 21.41 -22.64 -1.35
CA LEU A 282 21.62 -22.31 -2.76
C LEU A 282 21.10 -20.90 -3.12
N VAL A 283 21.91 -20.13 -3.86
CA VAL A 283 21.63 -18.73 -4.22
C VAL A 283 21.14 -18.63 -5.68
N ASP A 284 20.29 -17.63 -5.97
CA ASP A 284 19.74 -17.38 -7.31
C ASP A 284 20.84 -17.05 -8.34
N ALA A 285 20.93 -17.87 -9.39
CA ALA A 285 21.94 -17.79 -10.45
C ALA A 285 21.72 -16.61 -11.43
N THR A 286 20.58 -15.93 -11.39
CA THR A 286 20.33 -14.74 -12.23
C THR A 286 21.26 -13.56 -11.90
N VAL A 287 21.89 -13.57 -10.72
CA VAL A 287 22.88 -12.57 -10.28
C VAL A 287 24.29 -12.83 -10.86
N GLN A 288 24.62 -14.04 -11.33
CA GLN A 288 25.98 -14.40 -11.74
C GLN A 288 26.27 -14.37 -13.26
N ALA A 289 25.25 -14.39 -14.13
CA ALA A 289 25.45 -14.65 -15.56
C ALA A 289 25.93 -13.44 -16.41
N THR A 290 25.85 -12.20 -15.92
CA THR A 290 26.14 -11.01 -16.73
C THR A 290 27.60 -10.55 -16.70
N ASN A 291 28.44 -11.01 -15.76
CA ASN A 291 29.75 -10.40 -15.51
C ASN A 291 31.00 -11.19 -15.94
N SER A 292 30.92 -12.49 -16.24
CA SER A 292 32.15 -13.31 -16.29
C SER A 292 32.88 -13.38 -17.64
N ARG A 293 32.21 -13.17 -18.79
CA ARG A 293 32.82 -13.40 -20.11
C ARG A 293 33.52 -12.19 -20.74
N ARG A 294 33.13 -10.95 -20.44
CA ARG A 294 33.68 -9.75 -21.10
C ARG A 294 35.03 -9.27 -20.53
N LEU A 295 35.35 -9.60 -19.27
CA LEU A 295 36.50 -9.01 -18.58
C LEU A 295 37.85 -9.65 -18.93
N ARG A 296 37.85 -10.91 -19.39
CA ARG A 296 39.09 -11.70 -19.52
C ARG A 296 39.96 -11.34 -20.75
N GLN A 297 39.47 -10.51 -21.68
CA GLN A 297 40.17 -10.20 -22.94
C GLN A 297 40.87 -8.82 -22.99
N LEU A 298 40.70 -7.93 -22.00
CA LEU A 298 41.19 -6.53 -22.08
C LEU A 298 42.40 -6.19 -21.18
N VAL A 299 42.90 -7.14 -20.40
CA VAL A 299 43.92 -6.91 -19.35
C VAL A 299 45.31 -6.45 -19.85
N PRO A 300 45.91 -6.95 -20.95
CA PRO A 300 47.31 -6.63 -21.29
C PRO A 300 47.55 -5.25 -21.91
N VAL A 301 46.50 -4.50 -22.29
CA VAL A 301 46.61 -3.18 -22.95
C VAL A 301 46.42 -2.02 -21.96
N LEU A 302 45.69 -2.25 -20.86
CA LEU A 302 45.33 -1.21 -19.89
C LEU A 302 46.49 -0.86 -18.94
N VAL A 303 47.35 -1.81 -18.60
CA VAL A 303 48.38 -1.63 -17.55
C VAL A 303 49.46 -0.58 -17.92
N PRO A 304 50.05 -0.57 -19.13
CA PRO A 304 51.07 0.44 -19.48
C PRO A 304 50.49 1.85 -19.60
N SER A 305 49.26 1.95 -20.09
CA SER A 305 48.54 3.21 -20.32
C SER A 305 48.21 3.93 -19.01
N MET A 306 47.92 3.18 -17.94
CA MET A 306 47.60 3.70 -16.62
C MET A 306 48.82 4.28 -15.89
N VAL A 307 50.02 3.72 -16.11
CA VAL A 307 51.27 4.22 -15.50
C VAL A 307 51.65 5.59 -16.09
N VAL A 308 51.51 5.75 -17.41
CA VAL A 308 51.78 7.02 -18.09
C VAL A 308 50.78 8.10 -17.65
N ALA A 309 49.49 7.75 -17.54
CA ALA A 309 48.46 8.65 -17.05
C ALA A 309 48.72 9.08 -15.59
N PHE A 310 49.18 8.16 -14.73
CA PHE A 310 49.49 8.45 -13.33
C PHE A 310 50.70 9.38 -13.17
N LEU A 311 51.74 9.21 -13.98
CA LEU A 311 52.91 10.11 -13.96
C LEU A 311 52.57 11.52 -14.46
N ALA A 312 51.75 11.62 -15.52
CA ALA A 312 51.25 12.91 -16.00
C ALA A 312 50.39 13.61 -14.93
N LEU A 313 49.57 12.83 -14.21
CA LEU A 313 48.74 13.29 -13.11
C LEU A 313 49.59 13.91 -11.98
N LEU A 314 50.66 13.23 -11.57
CA LEU A 314 51.57 13.74 -10.52
C LEU A 314 52.27 15.04 -10.93
N CYS A 315 52.70 15.16 -12.19
CA CYS A 315 53.25 16.40 -12.72
C CYS A 315 52.22 17.53 -12.72
N THR A 316 50.97 17.27 -13.08
CA THR A 316 49.90 18.28 -13.03
C THR A 316 49.57 18.73 -11.59
N VAL A 317 49.58 17.82 -10.61
CA VAL A 317 49.38 18.19 -9.19
C VAL A 317 50.49 19.07 -8.68
N ALA A 318 51.74 18.75 -8.98
CA ALA A 318 52.88 19.55 -8.56
C ALA A 318 52.78 21.00 -9.09
N ILE A 319 52.35 21.17 -10.34
CA ILE A 319 52.12 22.48 -10.96
C ILE A 319 50.92 23.20 -10.32
N LEU A 320 49.83 22.48 -10.02
CA LEU A 320 48.64 23.07 -9.39
C LEU A 320 48.87 23.48 -7.94
N VAL A 321 49.67 22.72 -7.18
CA VAL A 321 50.08 23.07 -5.80
C VAL A 321 51.01 24.29 -5.82
N TYR A 322 51.93 24.36 -6.77
CA TYR A 322 52.77 25.55 -6.98
C TYR A 322 51.94 26.80 -7.33
N ARG A 323 50.84 26.64 -8.08
CA ARG A 323 49.89 27.73 -8.40
C ARG A 323 48.93 28.08 -7.25
N ARG A 324 48.61 27.13 -6.37
CA ARG A 324 47.74 27.32 -5.20
C ARG A 324 48.36 28.17 -4.08
N GLY A 325 49.69 28.32 -4.07
CA GLY A 325 50.37 29.30 -3.21
C GLY A 325 50.07 30.76 -3.56
N LYS A 326 49.36 31.04 -4.68
CA LYS A 326 49.11 32.40 -5.17
C LYS A 326 47.64 32.83 -5.21
N TRP A 327 46.66 31.95 -4.97
CA TRP A 327 45.23 32.28 -5.11
C TRP A 327 44.45 31.91 -3.83
N ASN A 328 44.54 32.80 -2.83
CA ASN A 328 43.53 32.93 -1.80
C ASN A 328 42.49 33.96 -2.30
N SER A 329 41.41 33.50 -2.93
CA SER A 329 40.11 34.19 -3.03
C SER A 329 39.13 33.34 -3.84
N ASP A 330 37.96 33.14 -3.23
CA ASP A 330 36.64 32.85 -3.80
C ASP A 330 36.33 31.60 -4.63
N GLY A 331 35.16 31.02 -4.30
CA GLY A 331 34.20 30.41 -5.24
C GLY A 331 34.41 28.94 -5.61
N GLY A 332 33.49 28.07 -5.17
CA GLY A 332 33.39 26.68 -5.61
C GLY A 332 32.00 26.34 -6.14
N GLU A 333 31.97 25.81 -7.36
CA GLU A 333 30.91 25.11 -8.11
C GLU A 333 31.64 23.89 -8.74
N GLU A 334 31.10 22.73 -9.11
CA GLU A 334 29.77 22.20 -9.42
C GLU A 334 30.01 20.73 -9.82
N HIS A 335 29.10 19.79 -9.51
CA HIS A 335 28.72 18.69 -10.43
C HIS A 335 27.51 17.92 -9.86
N ASP A 336 26.31 18.27 -10.30
CA ASP A 336 25.15 17.37 -10.54
C ASP A 336 24.00 18.19 -11.17
N GLN A 337 24.36 18.94 -12.21
CA GLN A 337 23.58 20.04 -12.76
C GLN A 337 23.35 19.79 -14.26
N ALA A 338 22.62 18.74 -14.62
CA ALA A 338 22.37 18.42 -16.02
C ALA A 338 21.07 17.65 -16.28
N GLU A 339 19.97 18.01 -15.60
CA GLU A 339 18.62 17.79 -16.14
C GLU A 339 17.53 18.70 -15.53
N PHE A 340 17.89 19.60 -14.61
CA PHE A 340 16.95 20.49 -13.92
C PHE A 340 17.20 21.99 -14.16
N GLU A 341 18.23 22.34 -14.93
CA GLU A 341 18.55 23.71 -15.33
C GLU A 341 17.91 24.12 -16.65
N ARG A 342 16.58 24.05 -16.68
CA ARG A 342 15.77 25.03 -17.41
C ARG A 342 14.71 25.44 -16.42
N GLY A 343 14.80 26.67 -15.91
CA GLY A 343 14.04 27.19 -14.76
C GLY A 343 12.51 27.19 -14.90
N VAL A 344 11.90 26.00 -14.98
CA VAL A 344 10.45 25.81 -15.19
C VAL A 344 9.86 24.80 -14.18
N GLY A 345 10.70 24.12 -13.37
CA GLY A 345 10.28 23.08 -12.41
C GLY A 345 10.62 23.38 -10.93
N PRO A 346 10.06 22.61 -9.97
CA PRO A 346 10.27 22.84 -8.53
C PRO A 346 11.73 22.65 -8.09
N ARG A 347 12.34 23.68 -7.50
CA ARG A 347 13.76 23.69 -7.08
C ARG A 347 14.03 22.72 -5.92
N ARG A 348 15.21 22.10 -5.91
CA ARG A 348 15.71 21.37 -4.73
C ARG A 348 16.31 22.36 -3.72
N TYR A 349 15.80 22.34 -2.50
CA TYR A 349 16.30 23.15 -1.38
C TYR A 349 17.13 22.31 -0.42
N SER A 350 18.08 22.95 0.28
CA SER A 350 18.80 22.28 1.36
C SER A 350 17.99 22.36 2.66
N TYR A 351 18.09 21.34 3.53
CA TYR A 351 17.44 21.40 4.85
C TYR A 351 17.85 22.63 5.67
N ARG A 352 19.12 23.06 5.55
CA ARG A 352 19.62 24.24 6.28
C ARG A 352 18.96 25.53 5.83
N GLU A 353 18.72 25.67 4.53
CA GLU A 353 18.01 26.80 3.94
C GLU A 353 16.56 26.84 4.42
N LEU A 354 15.87 25.70 4.41
CA LEU A 354 14.50 25.60 4.93
C LEU A 354 14.41 25.84 6.44
N ALA A 355 15.37 25.30 7.22
CA ALA A 355 15.45 25.56 8.65
C ALA A 355 15.70 27.04 8.94
N ALA A 356 16.55 27.73 8.16
CA ALA A 356 16.74 29.17 8.32
C ALA A 356 15.45 29.94 7.97
N ALA A 357 14.77 29.55 6.89
CA ALA A 357 13.51 30.16 6.45
C ALA A 357 12.38 30.04 7.49
N THR A 358 12.38 28.98 8.30
CA THR A 358 11.37 28.71 9.35
C THR A 358 11.88 29.01 10.77
N LYS A 359 13.01 29.72 10.93
CA LYS A 359 13.64 30.01 12.23
C LYS A 359 13.90 28.75 13.09
N GLY A 360 14.24 27.65 12.44
CA GLY A 360 14.48 26.36 13.07
C GLY A 360 13.21 25.53 13.27
N PHE A 361 12.19 25.71 12.43
CA PHE A 361 10.86 25.11 12.58
C PHE A 361 10.20 25.52 13.91
N ALA A 362 10.30 26.81 14.23
CA ALA A 362 9.73 27.37 15.45
C ALA A 362 8.20 27.21 15.46
N GLU A 363 7.61 26.94 16.64
CA GLU A 363 6.16 26.71 16.75
C GLU A 363 5.35 27.97 16.40
N GLU A 364 5.92 29.18 16.52
CA GLU A 364 5.27 30.43 16.12
C GLU A 364 5.09 30.54 14.60
N GLU A 365 5.92 29.85 13.81
CA GLU A 365 5.81 29.81 12.34
C GLU A 365 4.89 28.68 11.88
N LYS A 366 4.29 27.90 12.78
CA LYS A 366 3.45 26.75 12.43
C LYS A 366 2.06 27.20 11.96
N LEU A 367 1.74 26.90 10.71
CA LEU A 367 0.44 27.19 10.08
C LEU A 367 -0.62 26.13 10.41
N GLY A 368 -0.18 24.91 10.72
CA GLY A 368 -1.06 23.82 11.08
C GLY A 368 -0.37 22.47 11.22
N HIS A 369 -1.15 21.50 11.70
CA HIS A 369 -0.79 20.10 11.85
C HIS A 369 -1.95 19.27 11.25
N GLY A 370 -1.64 18.24 10.47
CA GLY A 370 -2.63 17.31 9.93
C GLY A 370 -2.06 15.91 9.68
N GLY A 371 -2.83 15.04 9.04
CA GLY A 371 -2.45 13.64 8.75
C GLY A 371 -1.19 13.49 7.87
N PHE A 372 -0.70 14.58 7.31
CA PHE A 372 0.47 14.62 6.42
C PHE A 372 1.65 15.39 7.00
N GLY A 373 1.67 15.64 8.33
CA GLY A 373 2.76 16.29 9.04
C GLY A 373 2.52 17.77 9.38
N ASN A 374 3.59 18.47 9.73
CA ASN A 374 3.55 19.86 10.18
C ASN A 374 3.79 20.82 9.01
N VAL A 375 3.04 21.91 8.94
CA VAL A 375 3.22 22.96 7.93
C VAL A 375 3.67 24.23 8.60
N TYR A 376 4.77 24.80 8.11
CA TYR A 376 5.36 26.03 8.62
C TYR A 376 5.34 27.13 7.56
N GLN A 377 5.17 28.37 7.99
CA GLN A 377 5.45 29.53 7.18
C GLN A 377 6.97 29.71 7.09
N GLY A 378 7.46 30.08 5.91
CA GLY A 378 8.86 30.41 5.71
C GLY A 378 9.05 31.58 4.77
N SER A 379 10.24 32.16 4.79
CA SER A 379 10.67 33.19 3.85
C SER A 379 11.95 32.74 3.14
N LEU A 380 11.88 32.59 1.82
CA LEU A 380 13.00 32.15 0.97
C LEU A 380 13.49 33.33 0.13
N SER A 381 14.81 33.52 0.07
CA SER A 381 15.42 34.70 -0.57
C SER A 381 15.20 34.77 -2.09
N ASP A 382 14.92 33.64 -2.73
CA ASP A 382 14.70 33.49 -4.17
C ASP A 382 13.22 33.44 -4.54
N GLN A 383 12.30 33.61 -3.58
CA GLN A 383 10.86 33.59 -3.80
C GLN A 383 10.25 34.95 -3.43
N ASP A 384 9.35 35.44 -4.29
CA ASP A 384 8.62 36.67 -4.04
C ASP A 384 7.45 36.41 -3.06
N GLY A 385 7.77 36.43 -1.76
CA GLY A 385 6.80 36.35 -0.68
C GLY A 385 6.91 35.09 0.20
N PRO A 386 5.99 34.95 1.17
CA PRO A 386 6.02 33.84 2.11
C PRO A 386 5.65 32.51 1.43
N VAL A 387 6.25 31.42 1.93
CA VAL A 387 6.03 30.06 1.46
C VAL A 387 5.46 29.17 2.56
N ALA A 388 4.79 28.09 2.17
CA ALA A 388 4.35 27.04 3.07
C ALA A 388 5.30 25.83 2.94
N ILE A 389 5.98 25.48 4.02
CA ILE A 389 6.93 24.38 4.11
C ILE A 389 6.26 23.24 4.87
N LYS A 390 5.80 22.23 4.14
CA LYS A 390 5.19 21.01 4.68
C LYS A 390 6.30 20.01 4.98
N MET A 391 6.50 19.71 6.26
CA MET A 391 7.38 18.65 6.74
C MET A 391 6.56 17.39 6.95
N LEU A 392 6.80 16.38 6.13
CA LEU A 392 6.17 15.07 6.31
C LEU A 392 6.74 14.42 7.57
N SER A 393 5.89 13.77 8.38
CA SER A 393 6.33 13.25 9.69
C SER A 393 7.51 12.28 9.53
N ALA A 394 8.48 12.38 10.43
CA ALA A 394 9.69 11.55 10.45
C ALA A 394 9.42 10.09 10.89
N GLU A 395 8.15 9.70 10.98
CA GLU A 395 7.73 8.32 11.26
C GLU A 395 7.98 7.49 10.00
N SER A 396 9.24 7.09 9.84
CA SER A 396 9.82 5.84 9.32
C SER A 396 8.93 4.84 8.55
N SER A 397 7.93 5.30 7.83
CA SER A 397 6.99 4.48 7.08
C SER A 397 7.32 4.60 5.60
N ALA A 398 7.35 3.46 4.92
CA ALA A 398 7.45 3.41 3.46
C ALA A 398 6.31 4.22 2.79
N GLN A 399 5.23 4.52 3.52
CA GLN A 399 4.09 5.28 3.06
C GLN A 399 4.40 6.79 2.91
N GLY A 400 4.97 7.45 3.92
CA GLY A 400 5.32 8.88 3.83
C GLY A 400 6.33 9.19 2.70
N ARG A 401 7.25 8.26 2.43
CA ARG A 401 8.16 8.35 1.28
C ARG A 401 7.43 8.20 -0.06
N LYS A 402 6.49 7.26 -0.17
CA LYS A 402 5.65 7.10 -1.37
C LYS A 402 4.78 8.32 -1.64
N GLU A 403 4.19 8.90 -0.60
CA GLU A 403 3.40 10.12 -0.70
C GLU A 403 4.24 11.29 -1.18
N PHE A 404 5.43 11.48 -0.60
CA PHE A 404 6.40 12.47 -1.05
C PHE A 404 6.76 12.31 -2.53
N GLU A 405 7.15 11.09 -2.94
CA GLU A 405 7.54 10.81 -4.31
C GLU A 405 6.38 11.00 -5.29
N SER A 406 5.17 10.56 -4.91
CA SER A 406 3.97 10.74 -5.73
C SER A 406 3.63 12.22 -5.91
N GLU A 407 3.64 12.97 -4.81
CA GLU A 407 3.35 14.39 -4.80
C GLU A 407 4.37 15.14 -5.67
N VAL A 408 5.68 14.99 -5.42
CA VAL A 408 6.73 15.61 -6.26
C VAL A 408 6.59 15.22 -7.72
N LYS A 409 6.34 13.94 -8.04
CA LYS A 409 6.23 13.46 -9.42
C LYS A 409 5.02 14.04 -10.16
N ILE A 410 3.87 14.14 -9.50
CA ILE A 410 2.61 14.56 -10.10
C ILE A 410 2.51 16.08 -10.11
N ILE A 411 2.52 16.74 -8.94
CA ILE A 411 2.23 18.18 -8.83
C ILE A 411 3.28 19.06 -9.53
N SER A 412 4.52 18.57 -9.68
CA SER A 412 5.59 19.31 -10.39
C SER A 412 5.27 19.55 -11.88
N ARG A 413 4.41 18.73 -12.46
CA ARG A 413 4.04 18.78 -13.88
C ARG A 413 2.69 19.46 -14.12
N LEU A 414 1.90 19.64 -13.07
CA LEU A 414 0.57 20.23 -13.16
C LEU A 414 0.63 21.75 -13.01
N ARG A 415 -0.04 22.46 -13.92
CA ARG A 415 -0.16 23.92 -13.90
C ARG A 415 -1.59 24.31 -14.18
N HIS A 416 -2.35 24.63 -13.13
CA HIS A 416 -3.73 25.08 -13.26
C HIS A 416 -4.07 26.10 -12.17
N ARG A 417 -4.90 27.09 -12.49
CA ARG A 417 -5.25 28.20 -11.57
C ARG A 417 -5.95 27.73 -10.30
N ASN A 418 -6.58 26.57 -10.32
CA ASN A 418 -7.27 25.98 -9.15
C ASN A 418 -6.47 24.86 -8.47
N LEU A 419 -5.17 24.74 -8.73
CA LEU A 419 -4.27 23.84 -8.01
C LEU A 419 -3.24 24.64 -7.21
N VAL A 420 -2.79 24.09 -6.08
CA VAL A 420 -1.68 24.66 -5.31
C VAL A 420 -0.37 24.46 -6.08
N HIS A 421 0.49 25.49 -6.10
CA HIS A 421 1.75 25.45 -6.82
C HIS A 421 2.89 24.96 -5.93
N LEU A 422 3.54 23.86 -6.32
CA LEU A 422 4.77 23.38 -5.71
C LEU A 422 5.96 24.20 -6.25
N LEU A 423 6.66 24.88 -5.35
CA LEU A 423 7.85 25.70 -5.61
C LEU A 423 9.14 24.87 -5.51
N GLY A 424 9.15 23.86 -4.65
CA GLY A 424 10.31 23.01 -4.46
C GLY A 424 10.16 21.88 -3.47
N TRP A 425 11.25 21.17 -3.25
CA TRP A 425 11.31 20.02 -2.36
C TRP A 425 12.69 19.89 -1.69
N SER A 426 12.74 19.17 -0.58
CA SER A 426 13.98 18.78 0.10
C SER A 426 13.86 17.35 0.59
N ASP A 427 14.79 16.50 0.15
CA ASP A 427 15.01 15.16 0.68
C ASP A 427 16.32 15.16 1.47
N SER A 428 16.19 14.99 2.79
CA SER A 428 17.33 14.94 3.70
C SER A 428 17.13 13.86 4.76
N PRO A 429 18.21 13.35 5.40
CA PRO A 429 18.09 12.44 6.53
C PRO A 429 17.30 13.01 7.71
N LYS A 430 17.13 14.33 7.77
CA LYS A 430 16.38 15.04 8.83
C LYS A 430 14.88 15.17 8.53
N GLY A 431 14.44 14.77 7.34
CA GLY A 431 13.03 14.83 6.95
C GLY A 431 12.83 15.08 5.45
N LEU A 432 11.62 14.78 5.02
CA LEU A 432 11.07 15.06 3.70
C LEU A 432 10.24 16.34 3.77
N LEU A 433 10.57 17.33 2.92
CA LEU A 433 9.91 18.62 2.93
C LEU A 433 9.44 19.02 1.54
N LEU A 434 8.24 19.58 1.48
CA LEU A 434 7.62 20.13 0.27
C LEU A 434 7.39 21.63 0.48
N ILE A 435 7.71 22.43 -0.52
CA ILE A 435 7.62 23.89 -0.46
C ILE A 435 6.56 24.33 -1.46
N TYR A 436 5.50 24.93 -0.95
CA TYR A 436 4.39 25.48 -1.72
C TYR A 436 4.36 26.99 -1.62
N GLN A 437 3.70 27.63 -2.60
CA GLN A 437 3.23 29.00 -2.41
C GLN A 437 2.33 29.07 -1.16
N LEU A 438 2.47 30.10 -0.33
CA LEU A 438 1.55 30.30 0.78
C LEU A 438 0.19 30.75 0.25
N VAL A 439 -0.87 30.05 0.66
CA VAL A 439 -2.26 30.40 0.33
C VAL A 439 -2.89 31.03 1.58
N PRO A 440 -3.20 32.35 1.57
CA PRO A 440 -3.32 33.14 2.79
C PRO A 440 -4.53 32.79 3.66
N GLU A 441 -5.68 32.44 3.08
CA GLU A 441 -6.87 32.11 3.88
C GLU A 441 -6.81 30.68 4.44
N GLY A 442 -5.82 29.88 4.05
CA GLY A 442 -5.70 28.49 4.49
C GLY A 442 -6.80 27.59 3.92
N SER A 443 -7.13 26.53 4.66
CA SER A 443 -8.00 25.44 4.21
C SER A 443 -9.49 25.69 4.44
N LEU A 444 -10.32 25.19 3.54
CA LEU A 444 -11.76 25.43 3.46
C LEU A 444 -12.52 24.90 4.68
N ASP A 445 -12.05 23.84 5.34
CA ASP A 445 -12.61 23.33 6.60
C ASP A 445 -12.60 24.37 7.73
N ARG A 446 -11.61 25.27 7.73
CA ARG A 446 -11.52 26.41 8.67
C ARG A 446 -12.49 27.54 8.36
N HIS A 447 -13.17 27.50 7.21
CA HIS A 447 -14.12 28.52 6.80
C HIS A 447 -15.55 28.01 6.83
N ILE A 448 -15.80 26.79 6.35
CA ILE A 448 -17.18 26.26 6.23
C ILE A 448 -17.87 26.15 7.60
N HIS A 449 -17.15 25.84 8.67
CA HIS A 449 -17.77 25.61 9.99
C HIS A 449 -17.69 26.82 10.92
N THR A 450 -16.72 27.70 10.76
CA THR A 450 -16.41 28.78 11.72
C THR A 450 -16.57 30.19 11.15
N SER A 451 -16.45 30.37 9.83
CA SER A 451 -16.54 31.68 9.17
C SER A 451 -17.80 31.80 8.30
N CYS A 452 -18.30 33.01 8.10
CA CYS A 452 -19.47 33.25 7.25
C CYS A 452 -19.04 33.50 5.79
N LEU A 453 -18.69 32.43 5.05
CA LEU A 453 -18.60 32.51 3.59
C LEU A 453 -19.98 32.80 3.01
N THR A 454 -20.08 33.83 2.16
CA THR A 454 -21.32 34.14 1.42
C THR A 454 -21.64 33.05 0.42
N TRP A 455 -22.87 33.02 -0.07
CA TRP A 455 -23.26 32.05 -1.10
C TRP A 455 -22.44 32.18 -2.38
N ALA A 456 -22.20 33.41 -2.84
CA ALA A 456 -21.34 33.67 -4.00
C ALA A 456 -19.95 33.03 -3.84
N GLN A 457 -19.34 33.19 -2.66
CA GLN A 457 -18.03 32.59 -2.36
C GLN A 457 -18.10 31.07 -2.37
N ARG A 458 -19.09 30.47 -1.69
CA ARG A 458 -19.29 29.01 -1.66
C ARG A 458 -19.49 28.43 -3.06
N TYR A 459 -20.32 29.07 -3.87
CA TYR A 459 -20.58 28.64 -5.23
C TYR A 459 -19.34 28.78 -6.12
N LYS A 460 -18.60 29.89 -5.99
CA LYS A 460 -17.32 30.09 -6.66
C LYS A 460 -16.31 29.00 -6.28
N ILE A 461 -16.32 28.56 -5.02
CA ILE A 461 -15.46 27.49 -4.53
C ILE A 461 -15.80 26.15 -5.20
N ILE A 462 -17.10 25.81 -5.27
CA ILE A 462 -17.62 24.62 -5.95
C ILE A 462 -17.18 24.60 -7.42
N ILE A 463 -17.35 25.72 -8.14
CA ILE A 463 -16.96 25.84 -9.55
C ILE A 463 -15.44 25.70 -9.72
N GLY A 464 -14.66 26.32 -8.83
CA GLY A 464 -13.20 26.21 -8.85
C GLY A 464 -12.71 24.78 -8.62
N LEU A 465 -13.33 24.04 -7.69
CA LEU A 465 -13.03 22.64 -7.44
C LEU A 465 -13.37 21.76 -8.64
N GLY A 466 -14.53 21.96 -9.25
CA GLY A 466 -14.92 21.23 -10.46
C GLY A 466 -14.01 21.52 -11.65
N SER A 467 -13.52 22.77 -11.78
CA SER A 467 -12.51 23.13 -12.78
C SER A 467 -11.17 22.43 -12.52
N ALA A 468 -10.73 22.31 -11.26
CA ALA A 468 -9.54 21.55 -10.92
C ALA A 468 -9.70 20.07 -11.28
N LEU A 469 -10.84 19.46 -10.92
CA LEU A 469 -11.09 18.05 -11.20
C LEU A 469 -11.15 17.75 -12.69
N ARG A 470 -11.78 18.64 -13.47
CA ARG A 470 -11.84 18.53 -14.93
C ARG A 470 -10.44 18.55 -15.55
N TYR A 471 -9.58 19.45 -15.07
CA TYR A 471 -8.20 19.51 -15.52
C TYR A 471 -7.45 18.20 -15.23
N LEU A 472 -7.56 17.67 -14.01
CA LEU A 472 -6.91 16.44 -13.58
C LEU A 472 -7.38 15.20 -14.37
N HIS A 473 -8.68 15.08 -14.60
CA HIS A 473 -9.26 13.89 -15.25
C HIS A 473 -9.16 13.92 -16.78
N MET A 474 -9.19 15.10 -17.40
CA MET A 474 -9.42 15.21 -18.85
C MET A 474 -8.46 16.10 -19.63
N GLU A 475 -7.93 17.17 -19.03
CA GLU A 475 -7.18 18.19 -19.79
C GLU A 475 -5.67 18.01 -19.71
N TRP A 476 -5.19 17.17 -18.79
CA TRP A 476 -3.78 16.78 -18.71
C TRP A 476 -3.47 15.52 -19.54
N ASP A 477 -2.20 15.39 -19.96
CA ASP A 477 -1.69 14.29 -20.82
C ASP A 477 -2.03 12.89 -20.31
N GLN A 478 -2.12 12.72 -18.98
CA GLN A 478 -2.57 11.49 -18.32
C GLN A 478 -3.71 11.82 -17.35
N CYS A 479 -4.63 10.89 -17.13
CA CYS A 479 -5.63 11.05 -16.10
C CYS A 479 -4.96 11.01 -14.72
N VAL A 480 -5.19 12.04 -13.90
CA VAL A 480 -4.72 12.10 -12.52
C VAL A 480 -5.90 11.86 -11.59
N LEU A 481 -5.87 10.74 -10.85
CA LEU A 481 -6.79 10.52 -9.74
C LEU A 481 -6.22 11.19 -8.50
N HIS A 482 -6.99 12.05 -7.83
CA HIS A 482 -6.53 12.78 -6.64
C HIS A 482 -6.54 11.87 -5.41
N GLY A 483 -7.63 11.12 -5.17
CA GLY A 483 -7.74 10.12 -4.12
C GLY A 483 -8.06 10.64 -2.71
N ASP A 484 -7.89 11.95 -2.44
CA ASP A 484 -8.19 12.55 -1.14
C ASP A 484 -8.84 13.95 -1.25
N ILE A 485 -9.91 14.08 -2.02
CA ILE A 485 -10.65 15.34 -2.15
C ILE A 485 -11.51 15.55 -0.90
N LYS A 486 -11.19 16.58 -0.11
CA LYS A 486 -11.87 16.95 1.14
C LYS A 486 -11.64 18.43 1.47
N PRO A 487 -12.45 19.06 2.35
CA PRO A 487 -12.30 20.48 2.64
C PRO A 487 -10.94 20.89 3.20
N SER A 488 -10.25 20.05 3.98
CA SER A 488 -8.92 20.37 4.51
C SER A 488 -7.80 20.37 3.45
N ASN A 489 -8.03 19.76 2.28
CA ASN A 489 -7.09 19.78 1.14
C ASN A 489 -7.47 20.87 0.10
N ILE A 490 -8.53 21.64 0.36
CA ILE A 490 -9.00 22.73 -0.51
C ILE A 490 -8.62 24.04 0.14
N LEU A 491 -7.65 24.76 -0.43
CA LEU A 491 -7.20 26.05 0.08
C LEU A 491 -7.91 27.22 -0.62
N LEU A 492 -7.98 28.37 0.07
CA LEU A 492 -8.62 29.59 -0.43
C LEU A 492 -7.60 30.73 -0.53
N ASP A 493 -7.50 31.36 -1.70
CA ASP A 493 -6.71 32.59 -1.83
C ASP A 493 -7.47 33.82 -1.29
N SER A 494 -6.82 34.99 -1.29
CA SER A 494 -7.38 36.25 -0.79
C SER A 494 -8.67 36.71 -1.50
N SER A 495 -8.97 36.14 -2.67
CA SER A 495 -10.20 36.38 -3.43
C SER A 495 -11.21 35.23 -3.30
N CYS A 496 -11.01 34.35 -2.31
CA CYS A 496 -11.74 33.11 -2.09
C CYS A 496 -11.82 32.22 -3.34
N ASN A 497 -10.78 32.19 -4.19
CA ASN A 497 -10.68 31.19 -5.24
C ASN A 497 -10.13 29.88 -4.66
N THR A 498 -10.67 28.77 -5.15
CA THR A 498 -10.23 27.42 -4.81
C THR A 498 -8.83 27.10 -5.33
N LYS A 499 -8.01 26.48 -4.48
CA LYS A 499 -6.74 25.82 -4.79
C LYS A 499 -6.75 24.41 -4.19
N LEU A 500 -6.92 23.38 -5.00
CA LEU A 500 -6.80 21.98 -4.57
C LEU A 500 -5.32 21.63 -4.37
N GLY A 501 -5.00 21.07 -3.21
CA GLY A 501 -3.66 20.62 -2.84
C GLY A 501 -3.66 19.20 -2.29
N ASP A 502 -2.49 18.77 -1.81
CA ASP A 502 -2.21 17.45 -1.26
C ASP A 502 -2.34 16.28 -2.26
N PHE A 503 -1.28 16.09 -3.03
CA PHE A 503 -1.21 15.05 -4.06
C PHE A 503 -0.50 13.78 -3.57
N GLY A 504 -0.35 13.60 -2.25
CA GLY A 504 0.35 12.44 -1.67
C GLY A 504 -0.28 11.10 -2.06
N LEU A 505 -1.61 11.05 -2.18
CA LEU A 505 -2.36 9.85 -2.58
C LEU A 505 -2.68 9.80 -4.09
N ALA A 506 -2.26 10.81 -4.85
CA ALA A 506 -2.61 10.93 -6.26
C ALA A 506 -1.93 9.87 -7.12
N ARG A 507 -2.55 9.51 -8.25
CA ARG A 507 -2.08 8.45 -9.15
C ARG A 507 -2.28 8.83 -10.62
N LEU A 508 -1.30 8.47 -11.45
CA LEU A 508 -1.40 8.58 -12.90
C LEU A 508 -2.05 7.32 -13.49
N VAL A 509 -3.04 7.52 -14.36
CA VAL A 509 -3.75 6.49 -15.11
C VAL A 509 -3.67 6.85 -16.59
N ASP A 510 -3.21 5.92 -17.42
CA ASP A 510 -3.20 6.12 -18.87
C ASP A 510 -4.64 6.15 -19.40
N HIS A 511 -4.95 7.12 -20.26
CA HIS A 511 -6.27 7.25 -20.87
C HIS A 511 -6.61 5.96 -21.65
N GLY A 512 -7.55 5.16 -21.13
CA GLY A 512 -7.97 3.88 -21.72
C GLY A 512 -7.40 2.62 -21.04
N ALA A 513 -6.49 2.75 -20.07
CA ALA A 513 -6.10 1.64 -19.20
C ALA A 513 -7.17 1.42 -18.12
N GLY A 514 -7.63 0.17 -17.94
CA GLY A 514 -8.62 -0.15 -16.90
C GLY A 514 -8.11 0.12 -15.48
N PRO A 515 -9.01 0.29 -14.49
CA PRO A 515 -8.64 0.58 -13.10
C PRO A 515 -7.71 -0.49 -12.53
N ARG A 516 -6.60 -0.06 -11.92
CA ARG A 516 -5.66 -0.96 -11.23
C ARG A 516 -6.09 -1.13 -9.77
N THR A 517 -6.21 -2.38 -9.31
CA THR A 517 -6.49 -2.67 -7.91
C THR A 517 -5.32 -2.21 -7.03
N THR A 518 -5.61 -1.45 -5.99
CA THR A 518 -4.66 -1.02 -4.96
C THR A 518 -4.73 -1.94 -3.75
N GLN A 519 -3.59 -2.26 -3.13
CA GLN A 519 -3.55 -3.14 -1.95
C GLN A 519 -4.25 -2.50 -0.73
N VAL A 520 -4.07 -1.19 -0.54
CA VAL A 520 -4.63 -0.42 0.58
C VAL A 520 -5.57 0.66 0.06
N VAL A 521 -6.75 0.78 0.68
CA VAL A 521 -7.67 1.90 0.48
C VAL A 521 -7.23 3.02 1.41
N MET A 522 -6.83 4.14 0.83
CA MET A 522 -6.37 5.33 1.55
C MET A 522 -7.26 6.52 1.19
N GLY A 523 -7.48 7.40 2.15
CA GLY A 523 -8.34 8.56 2.02
C GLY A 523 -8.98 8.92 3.36
N THR A 524 -9.86 9.93 3.36
CA THR A 524 -10.48 10.42 4.59
C THR A 524 -11.89 9.88 4.78
N ALA A 525 -12.14 9.25 5.94
CA ALA A 525 -13.44 8.71 6.30
C ALA A 525 -14.57 9.76 6.10
N GLY A 526 -15.70 9.32 5.54
CA GLY A 526 -16.80 10.21 5.15
C GLY A 526 -16.69 10.76 3.72
N TYR A 527 -15.50 10.79 3.11
CA TYR A 527 -15.28 11.22 1.72
C TYR A 527 -14.84 10.09 0.80
N ILE A 528 -14.40 8.94 1.35
CA ILE A 528 -14.01 7.76 0.58
C ILE A 528 -15.26 7.14 -0.04
N ASP A 529 -15.21 6.92 -1.35
CA ASP A 529 -16.22 6.18 -2.10
C ASP A 529 -16.41 4.75 -1.54
N PRO A 530 -17.63 4.38 -1.12
CA PRO A 530 -17.94 3.01 -0.66
C PRO A 530 -17.60 1.94 -1.69
N GLU A 531 -17.69 2.25 -2.98
CA GLU A 531 -17.30 1.32 -4.03
C GLU A 531 -15.79 1.18 -4.14
N PHE A 532 -15.02 2.26 -3.96
CA PHE A 532 -13.57 2.18 -3.87
C PHE A 532 -13.14 1.33 -2.68
N ILE A 533 -13.81 1.49 -1.54
CA ILE A 533 -13.64 0.64 -0.37
C ILE A 533 -13.86 -0.84 -0.73
N ARG A 534 -14.96 -1.16 -1.41
CA ARG A 534 -15.36 -2.53 -1.75
C ARG A 534 -14.45 -3.18 -2.80
N THR A 535 -14.11 -2.44 -3.85
CA THR A 535 -13.39 -2.95 -5.03
C THR A 535 -11.88 -2.80 -4.93
N ARG A 536 -11.41 -1.93 -4.02
CA ARG A 536 -10.03 -1.43 -3.94
C ARG A 536 -9.49 -0.90 -5.26
N ARG A 537 -10.36 -0.38 -6.14
CA ARG A 537 -9.97 0.20 -7.43
C ARG A 537 -10.28 1.70 -7.40
N PRO A 538 -9.28 2.58 -7.31
CA PRO A 538 -9.51 4.01 -7.42
C PRO A 538 -9.88 4.33 -8.88
N THR A 539 -10.93 5.10 -9.06
CA THR A 539 -11.39 5.54 -10.39
C THR A 539 -11.74 7.03 -10.39
N THR A 540 -12.00 7.58 -11.58
CA THR A 540 -12.54 8.93 -11.74
C THR A 540 -13.85 9.10 -10.97
N GLU A 541 -14.68 8.05 -10.95
CA GLU A 541 -15.96 8.02 -10.23
C GLU A 541 -15.78 8.09 -8.72
N SER A 542 -14.65 7.59 -8.19
CA SER A 542 -14.32 7.72 -6.77
C SER A 542 -13.99 9.17 -6.38
N ASP A 543 -13.22 9.88 -7.20
CA ASP A 543 -12.99 11.33 -7.01
C ASP A 543 -14.29 12.15 -7.16
N ILE A 544 -15.17 11.74 -8.09
CA ILE A 544 -16.49 12.35 -8.28
C ILE A 544 -17.35 12.18 -7.02
N TYR A 545 -17.31 11.01 -6.37
CA TYR A 545 -18.00 10.78 -5.11
C TYR A 545 -17.51 11.75 -4.02
N SER A 546 -16.18 11.86 -3.83
CA SER A 546 -15.58 12.78 -2.86
C SER A 546 -15.94 14.25 -3.15
N PHE A 547 -15.94 14.65 -4.42
CA PHE A 547 -16.44 15.96 -4.85
C PHE A 547 -17.89 16.20 -4.42
N GLY A 548 -18.77 15.22 -4.65
CA GLY A 548 -20.17 15.31 -4.24
C GLY A 548 -20.34 15.50 -2.72
N MET A 549 -19.56 14.78 -1.91
CA MET A 549 -19.54 14.97 -0.45
C MET A 549 -19.14 16.40 -0.06
N VAL A 550 -18.10 16.95 -0.69
CA VAL A 550 -17.67 18.35 -0.46
C VAL A 550 -18.77 19.34 -0.84
N LEU A 551 -19.51 19.11 -1.94
CA LEU A 551 -20.62 19.99 -2.34
C LEU A 551 -21.71 20.03 -1.27
N LEU A 552 -22.12 18.86 -0.77
CA LEU A 552 -23.15 18.76 0.26
C LEU A 552 -22.74 19.46 1.55
N GLU A 553 -21.47 19.31 1.95
CA GLU A 553 -20.92 19.99 3.12
C GLU A 553 -20.76 21.50 2.92
N VAL A 554 -20.30 21.96 1.75
CA VAL A 554 -20.20 23.40 1.44
C VAL A 554 -21.57 24.08 1.52
N VAL A 555 -22.63 23.42 1.03
CA VAL A 555 -23.97 24.00 1.03
C VAL A 555 -24.60 23.95 2.43
N SER A 556 -24.42 22.86 3.17
CA SER A 556 -25.09 22.64 4.46
C SER A 556 -24.28 23.08 5.69
N SER A 557 -22.98 23.29 5.52
CA SER A 557 -21.98 23.45 6.59
C SER A 557 -21.96 22.33 7.62
N ARG A 558 -22.44 21.14 7.25
CA ARG A 558 -22.49 19.95 8.10
C ARG A 558 -21.46 18.94 7.64
N ARG A 559 -20.68 18.42 8.58
CA ARG A 559 -19.70 17.37 8.30
C ARG A 559 -20.38 16.05 7.94
N PRO A 560 -19.72 15.15 7.19
CA PRO A 560 -20.27 13.84 6.85
C PRO A 560 -20.72 13.00 8.05
N ASP A 561 -20.06 13.13 9.20
CA ASP A 561 -20.15 12.28 10.40
C ASP A 561 -21.11 12.75 11.50
N MET A 562 -21.91 13.79 11.24
CA MET A 562 -22.73 14.50 12.24
C MET A 562 -23.26 13.69 13.45
N ASP A 563 -23.02 14.25 14.65
CA ASP A 563 -23.94 14.22 15.79
C ASP A 563 -25.18 15.07 15.44
N ILE A 564 -26.34 14.44 15.37
CA ILE A 564 -27.61 15.14 15.15
C ILE A 564 -28.09 15.60 16.53
N ASP A 565 -28.32 16.92 16.68
CA ASP A 565 -29.08 17.54 17.79
C ASP A 565 -30.55 17.04 17.79
N THR A 566 -30.74 15.74 18.02
CA THR A 566 -32.02 15.11 18.27
C THR A 566 -31.98 14.63 19.71
N GLU A 567 -32.91 15.14 20.53
CA GLU A 567 -33.16 14.76 21.92
C GLU A 567 -33.67 13.29 22.04
N GLN A 568 -32.97 12.33 21.44
CA GLN A 568 -33.28 10.91 21.51
C GLN A 568 -32.06 10.12 21.97
N PRO A 569 -32.19 9.32 23.05
CA PRO A 569 -31.06 8.63 23.64
C PRO A 569 -30.49 7.58 22.69
N ALA A 570 -29.17 7.46 22.71
CA ALA A 570 -28.34 6.56 21.90
C ALA A 570 -28.56 5.07 22.20
N ALA A 571 -29.76 4.56 21.89
CA ALA A 571 -30.09 3.15 21.94
C ALA A 571 -30.40 2.64 20.52
N ALA A 572 -29.53 1.75 20.02
CA ALA A 572 -29.76 0.86 18.88
C ALA A 572 -30.36 1.50 17.61
N VAL A 573 -29.55 2.25 16.86
CA VAL A 573 -29.81 2.51 15.44
C VAL A 573 -28.59 2.07 14.65
N ASP A 574 -28.81 1.20 13.67
CA ASP A 574 -27.84 0.63 12.74
C ASP A 574 -26.81 1.69 12.28
N LYS A 575 -25.55 1.55 12.75
CA LYS A 575 -24.39 2.43 12.46
C LYS A 575 -23.90 2.30 11.02
N VAL A 576 -24.75 2.58 10.03
CA VAL A 576 -24.40 2.14 8.67
C VAL A 576 -24.65 3.13 7.53
N ALA A 577 -25.41 4.22 7.72
CA ALA A 577 -25.49 5.31 6.73
C ALA A 577 -24.61 6.51 7.10
N ILE A 578 -23.96 7.13 6.11
CA ILE A 578 -23.34 8.46 6.28
C ILE A 578 -24.48 9.45 6.62
N PRO A 579 -24.52 10.01 7.86
CA PRO A 579 -25.66 10.80 8.33
C PRO A 579 -26.04 11.96 7.41
N LEU A 580 -25.04 12.68 6.89
CA LEU A 580 -25.25 13.79 5.95
C LEU A 580 -25.99 13.34 4.69
N LEU A 581 -25.54 12.24 4.05
CA LEU A 581 -26.16 11.72 2.84
C LEU A 581 -27.61 11.31 3.08
N LYS A 582 -27.87 10.56 4.16
CA LYS A 582 -29.23 10.13 4.52
C LYS A 582 -30.17 11.33 4.66
N TRP A 583 -29.72 12.36 5.38
CA TRP A 583 -30.52 13.56 5.62
C TRP A 583 -30.81 14.35 4.33
N VAL A 584 -29.82 14.55 3.45
CA VAL A 584 -30.07 15.27 2.18
C VAL A 584 -30.98 14.46 1.25
N TRP A 585 -30.83 13.13 1.19
CA TRP A 585 -31.75 12.27 0.44
C TRP A 585 -33.19 12.37 0.96
N ASP A 586 -33.39 12.35 2.28
CA ASP A 586 -34.72 12.50 2.90
C ASP A 586 -35.37 13.85 2.54
N LEU A 587 -34.58 14.93 2.46
CA LEU A 587 -35.07 16.24 2.01
C LEU A 587 -35.38 16.26 0.51
N TYR A 588 -34.57 15.59 -0.32
CA TYR A 588 -34.81 15.50 -1.76
C TYR A 588 -36.12 14.77 -2.08
N GLU A 589 -36.37 13.62 -1.45
CA GLU A 589 -37.62 12.85 -1.64
C GLU A 589 -38.87 13.66 -1.22
N LYS A 590 -38.72 14.52 -0.22
CA LYS A 590 -39.79 15.43 0.24
C LYS A 590 -39.91 16.69 -0.59
N SER A 591 -39.15 16.82 -1.68
CA SER A 591 -39.07 18.06 -2.51
C SER A 591 -38.66 19.30 -1.69
N ALA A 592 -37.90 19.09 -0.61
CA ALA A 592 -37.48 20.10 0.36
C ALA A 592 -35.95 20.25 0.40
N ILE A 593 -35.23 19.83 -0.66
CA ILE A 593 -33.75 19.76 -0.66
C ILE A 593 -33.08 21.09 -0.29
N VAL A 594 -33.69 22.23 -0.66
CA VAL A 594 -33.18 23.57 -0.34
C VAL A 594 -33.18 23.88 1.17
N GLU A 595 -33.89 23.11 1.99
CA GLU A 595 -33.81 23.20 3.45
C GLU A 595 -32.46 22.72 3.99
N ALA A 596 -31.66 22.04 3.16
CA ALA A 596 -30.32 21.61 3.52
C ALA A 596 -29.33 22.78 3.65
N VAL A 597 -29.66 23.97 3.16
CA VAL A 597 -28.79 25.15 3.18
C VAL A 597 -28.43 25.54 4.62
N ASP A 598 -27.16 25.89 4.82
CA ASP A 598 -26.65 26.43 6.07
C ASP A 598 -27.56 27.56 6.59
N ARG A 599 -28.01 27.43 7.84
CA ARG A 599 -28.92 28.40 8.47
C ARG A 599 -28.31 29.81 8.54
N ARG A 600 -26.98 29.93 8.56
CA ARG A 600 -26.26 31.21 8.56
C ARG A 600 -26.41 31.97 7.24
N LEU A 601 -26.75 31.28 6.15
CA LEU A 601 -26.98 31.88 4.84
C LEU A 601 -28.42 32.40 4.65
N LYS A 602 -29.31 32.25 5.64
CA LYS A 602 -30.72 32.66 5.53
C LYS A 602 -30.93 34.18 5.36
N GLY A 603 -29.91 34.99 5.64
CA GLY A 603 -29.91 36.45 5.44
C GLY A 603 -28.97 36.94 4.33
N ASP A 604 -28.42 36.04 3.50
CA ASP A 604 -27.56 36.40 2.37
C ASP A 604 -28.41 36.93 1.21
N GLU A 605 -28.20 38.21 0.85
CA GLU A 605 -28.99 38.95 -0.16
C GLU A 605 -29.09 38.20 -1.51
N GLN A 606 -28.03 37.51 -1.91
CA GLN A 606 -27.99 36.79 -3.19
C GLN A 606 -28.83 35.51 -3.17
N LEU A 607 -29.00 34.91 -1.99
CA LEU A 607 -29.88 33.75 -1.77
C LEU A 607 -31.33 34.15 -1.54
N SER A 608 -31.57 35.23 -0.78
CA SER A 608 -32.92 35.67 -0.43
C SER A 608 -33.65 36.32 -1.61
N ASP A 609 -32.97 37.19 -2.36
CA ASP A 609 -33.59 38.04 -3.38
C ASP A 609 -33.23 37.63 -4.82
N GLY A 610 -32.17 36.84 -5.01
CA GLY A 610 -31.72 36.36 -6.32
C GLY A 610 -32.41 35.07 -6.76
N HIS A 611 -33.17 35.12 -7.86
CA HIS A 611 -33.67 33.90 -8.54
C HIS A 611 -32.52 32.92 -8.88
N ASP A 612 -31.34 33.49 -9.15
CA ASP A 612 -30.11 32.76 -9.46
C ASP A 612 -29.53 32.02 -8.25
N GLY A 613 -29.62 32.59 -7.03
CA GLY A 613 -29.06 31.95 -5.82
C GLY A 613 -29.80 30.66 -5.46
N LYS A 614 -31.13 30.70 -5.42
CA LYS A 614 -31.97 29.51 -5.17
C LYS A 614 -31.77 28.43 -6.23
N TRP A 615 -31.65 28.84 -7.50
CA TRP A 615 -31.32 27.95 -8.60
C TRP A 615 -29.95 27.29 -8.40
N GLN A 616 -28.91 28.04 -8.08
CA GLN A 616 -27.56 27.52 -7.82
C GLN A 616 -27.53 26.52 -6.66
N VAL A 617 -28.21 26.82 -5.55
CA VAL A 617 -28.32 25.94 -4.38
C VAL A 617 -28.92 24.60 -4.76
N HIS A 618 -30.09 24.64 -5.41
CA HIS A 618 -30.81 23.43 -5.79
C HIS A 618 -29.93 22.54 -6.68
N ARG A 619 -29.21 23.15 -7.63
CA ARG A 619 -28.27 22.42 -8.49
C ARG A 619 -27.09 21.84 -7.74
N ALA A 620 -26.45 22.61 -6.86
CA ALA A 620 -25.32 22.12 -6.08
C ALA A 620 -25.70 20.89 -5.24
N LEU A 621 -26.89 20.90 -4.63
CA LEU A 621 -27.38 19.79 -3.81
C LEU A 621 -27.76 18.56 -4.66
N VAL A 622 -28.49 18.74 -5.77
CA VAL A 622 -28.84 17.64 -6.67
C VAL A 622 -27.59 17.04 -7.33
N VAL A 623 -26.64 17.87 -7.75
CA VAL A 623 -25.34 17.40 -8.25
C VAL A 623 -24.57 16.67 -7.16
N GLY A 624 -24.58 17.16 -5.92
CA GLY A 624 -23.98 16.47 -4.77
C GLY A 624 -24.55 15.06 -4.59
N LEU A 625 -25.88 14.91 -4.65
CA LEU A 625 -26.55 13.58 -4.61
C LEU A 625 -26.22 12.71 -5.83
N TRP A 626 -26.17 13.31 -7.03
CA TRP A 626 -25.87 12.59 -8.26
C TRP A 626 -24.44 12.04 -8.27
N CYS A 627 -23.49 12.86 -7.82
CA CYS A 627 -22.08 12.49 -7.66
C CYS A 627 -21.87 11.44 -6.57
N THR A 628 -22.68 11.45 -5.51
CA THR A 628 -22.58 10.50 -4.39
C THR A 628 -23.47 9.25 -4.58
N HIS A 629 -23.98 9.03 -5.79
CA HIS A 629 -24.80 7.86 -6.08
C HIS A 629 -24.00 6.56 -5.81
N PRO A 630 -24.56 5.54 -5.14
CA PRO A 630 -23.83 4.33 -4.78
C PRO A 630 -23.30 3.56 -5.99
N ASP A 631 -24.10 3.45 -7.04
CA ASP A 631 -23.67 2.88 -8.32
C ASP A 631 -22.79 3.89 -9.08
N PRO A 632 -21.49 3.61 -9.29
CA PRO A 632 -20.60 4.50 -10.02
C PRO A 632 -21.03 4.74 -11.47
N SER A 633 -21.70 3.78 -12.10
CA SER A 633 -22.12 3.90 -13.50
C SER A 633 -23.22 4.95 -13.72
N VAL A 634 -23.92 5.33 -12.65
CA VAL A 634 -24.96 6.36 -12.64
C VAL A 634 -24.39 7.74 -12.36
N ARG A 635 -23.19 7.82 -11.76
CA ARG A 635 -22.55 9.10 -11.42
C ARG A 635 -22.23 9.89 -12.70
N PRO A 636 -22.32 11.23 -12.65
CA PRO A 636 -22.00 12.05 -13.80
C PRO A 636 -20.49 12.07 -14.05
N SER A 637 -20.10 12.15 -15.33
CA SER A 637 -18.76 12.62 -15.67
C SER A 637 -18.54 14.07 -15.22
N VAL A 638 -17.28 14.47 -15.07
CA VAL A 638 -16.90 15.83 -14.70
C VAL A 638 -17.47 16.89 -15.64
N VAL A 639 -17.58 16.57 -16.94
CA VAL A 639 -18.20 17.46 -17.93
C VAL A 639 -19.70 17.62 -17.68
N GLN A 640 -20.40 16.52 -17.41
CA GLN A 640 -21.84 16.54 -17.20
C GLN A 640 -22.23 17.37 -15.98
N PHE A 641 -21.59 17.11 -14.82
CA PHE A 641 -21.96 17.88 -13.62
C PHE A 641 -21.53 19.34 -13.74
N MET A 642 -20.39 19.65 -14.40
CA MET A 642 -19.97 21.03 -14.61
C MET A 642 -20.93 21.79 -15.51
N ASN A 643 -21.44 21.15 -16.58
CA ASN A 643 -22.48 21.73 -17.43
C ASN A 643 -23.75 22.01 -16.63
N VAL A 644 -24.18 21.07 -15.76
CA VAL A 644 -25.34 21.30 -14.88
C VAL A 644 -25.09 22.47 -13.94
N LEU A 645 -23.91 22.59 -13.32
CA LEU A 645 -23.62 23.70 -12.42
C LEU A 645 -23.54 25.05 -13.17
N GLN A 646 -22.91 25.10 -14.34
CA GLN A 646 -22.60 26.37 -15.00
C GLN A 646 -23.71 26.89 -15.93
N LEU A 647 -24.48 25.98 -16.56
CA LEU A 647 -25.41 26.33 -17.63
C LEU A 647 -26.87 26.22 -17.16
N LYS A 648 -27.58 27.36 -17.17
CA LYS A 648 -29.01 27.43 -16.79
C LYS A 648 -29.92 26.55 -17.65
N GLU A 649 -29.56 26.37 -18.92
CA GLU A 649 -30.35 25.64 -19.92
C GLU A 649 -30.31 24.13 -19.75
N VAL A 650 -29.29 23.59 -19.06
CA VAL A 650 -29.15 22.14 -18.86
C VAL A 650 -30.13 21.68 -17.78
N THR A 651 -30.97 20.70 -18.06
CA THR A 651 -31.95 20.17 -17.09
C THR A 651 -31.27 19.35 -15.99
N LEU A 652 -31.84 19.38 -14.79
CA LEU A 652 -31.38 18.55 -13.68
C LEU A 652 -31.74 17.07 -13.90
N PRO A 653 -30.90 16.13 -13.45
CA PRO A 653 -31.27 14.73 -13.43
C PRO A 653 -32.39 14.49 -12.42
N ILE A 654 -33.29 13.57 -12.73
CA ILE A 654 -34.24 13.00 -11.76
C ILE A 654 -33.52 11.83 -11.10
N LEU A 655 -33.35 11.90 -9.79
CA LEU A 655 -32.65 10.86 -9.04
C LEU A 655 -33.67 9.99 -8.29
N SER A 656 -33.41 8.68 -8.25
CA SER A 656 -34.15 7.74 -7.42
C SER A 656 -33.31 7.38 -6.21
N ARG A 657 -33.92 7.31 -5.02
CA ARG A 657 -33.19 6.91 -3.82
C ARG A 657 -32.68 5.47 -3.96
N PRO A 658 -31.40 5.22 -3.66
CA PRO A 658 -30.87 3.86 -3.61
C PRO A 658 -31.57 3.03 -2.52
N GLY A 659 -31.66 1.71 -2.70
CA GLY A 659 -32.37 0.83 -1.75
C GLY A 659 -31.77 0.83 -0.32
N PRO A 660 -32.47 0.24 0.67
CA PRO A 660 -32.03 0.25 2.09
C PRO A 660 -30.70 -0.47 2.33
N SER A 661 -30.39 -1.51 1.56
CA SER A 661 -29.17 -2.34 1.71
C SER A 661 -27.87 -1.62 1.35
N PHE A 662 -27.95 -0.41 0.78
CA PHE A 662 -26.81 0.28 0.16
C PHE A 662 -26.00 1.14 1.13
N TYR A 663 -26.61 1.53 2.25
CA TYR A 663 -25.93 2.17 3.36
C TYR A 663 -25.47 1.11 4.37
N ILE A 664 -24.95 -0.03 3.91
CA ILE A 664 -24.44 -1.09 4.78
C ILE A 664 -22.90 -1.22 4.65
N PHE A 665 -22.14 -0.35 5.33
CA PHE A 665 -20.77 -0.61 5.78
C PHE A 665 -20.67 -1.93 6.56
N HIS A 666 -20.22 -2.99 5.90
CA HIS A 666 -19.65 -4.14 6.59
C HIS A 666 -18.26 -3.75 7.13
N GLY A 667 -18.23 -3.33 8.39
CA GLY A 667 -16.98 -3.07 9.12
C GLY A 667 -16.27 -4.37 9.46
N SER A 668 -15.34 -4.80 8.60
CA SER A 668 -14.39 -5.89 8.92
C SER A 668 -13.08 -5.82 8.11
N HIS A 669 -12.69 -4.64 7.62
CA HIS A 669 -11.45 -4.47 6.85
C HIS A 669 -10.73 -3.21 7.34
N GLY A 670 -9.42 -3.32 7.61
CA GLY A 670 -8.61 -2.26 8.18
C GLY A 670 -8.58 -1.01 7.30
N TYR A 671 -9.21 0.07 7.75
CA TYR A 671 -9.04 1.42 7.20
C TYR A 671 -8.10 2.19 8.11
N ASN A 672 -7.01 2.72 7.56
CA ASN A 672 -6.26 3.79 8.25
C ASN A 672 -7.00 5.11 8.00
N ALA A 673 -7.98 5.41 8.85
CA ALA A 673 -8.62 6.72 8.88
C ALA A 673 -7.76 7.68 9.72
N SER A 674 -7.25 8.75 9.10
CA SER A 674 -6.69 9.87 9.86
C SER A 674 -7.84 10.70 10.42
N SER A 675 -8.08 10.66 11.74
CA SER A 675 -9.02 11.56 12.42
C SER A 675 -8.37 12.93 12.63
N SER A 676 -8.99 13.99 12.10
CA SER A 676 -8.62 15.37 12.44
C SER A 676 -9.50 15.87 13.58
N SER A 677 -9.12 15.58 14.83
CA SER A 677 -9.73 16.19 16.02
C SER A 677 -8.96 17.44 16.39
N SER A 678 -9.40 18.59 15.87
CA SER A 678 -8.95 19.90 16.35
C SER A 678 -9.76 20.27 17.58
N ALA A 679 -9.34 19.83 18.76
CA ALA A 679 -9.76 20.50 19.99
C ALA A 679 -8.96 21.80 20.06
N ASN A 680 -9.60 22.97 20.05
CA ASN A 680 -8.98 24.14 20.64
C ASN A 680 -9.99 25.15 21.19
N VAL A 681 -9.64 25.55 22.41
CA VAL A 681 -10.29 26.49 23.30
C VAL A 681 -10.08 27.91 22.78
N CYS A 682 -11.14 28.71 22.86
CA CYS A 682 -11.15 30.12 22.53
C CYS A 682 -10.30 30.90 23.56
N SER A 683 -9.29 31.63 23.13
CA SER A 683 -8.74 32.77 23.87
C SER A 683 -9.03 34.04 23.10
N ASP A 684 -9.93 34.85 23.66
CA ASP A 684 -10.22 36.21 23.21
C ASP A 684 -8.94 37.05 23.24
N VAL A 685 -8.49 37.51 22.07
CA VAL A 685 -7.58 38.66 21.99
C VAL A 685 -8.27 39.73 21.16
N SER A 686 -8.79 40.71 21.88
CA SER A 686 -9.30 41.97 21.37
C SER A 686 -8.17 42.76 20.73
N TRP A 687 -8.29 43.08 19.44
CA TRP A 687 -7.42 44.06 18.79
C TRP A 687 -7.88 45.46 19.18
N ALA A 688 -7.16 46.06 20.12
CA ALA A 688 -7.24 47.49 20.37
C ALA A 688 -6.69 48.25 19.16
N SER A 689 -7.56 48.98 18.48
CA SER A 689 -7.22 50.01 17.52
C SER A 689 -6.34 51.09 18.18
N SER A 690 -5.16 51.32 17.64
CA SER A 690 -4.46 52.60 17.81
C SER A 690 -4.20 53.18 16.42
N GLY A 691 -4.83 54.32 16.16
CA GLY A 691 -4.77 55.01 14.89
C GLY A 691 -3.48 55.80 14.68
N ARG A 692 -3.19 56.03 13.41
CA ARG A 692 -3.22 57.38 12.86
C ARG A 692 -4.06 57.39 11.60
#